data_AF-A0A1B7MRE1-F1
#
_entry.id   AF-A0A1B7MRE1-F1
#
_cell.length_a   1.000
_cell.length_b   1.000
_cell.length_c   1.000
_cell.angle_alpha   90.00
_cell.angle_beta   90.00
_cell.angle_gamma   90.00
#
_symmetry.space_group_name_H-M   'P 1'
#
loop_
_entity.id
_entity.type
_entity.pdbx_description
1 polymer ?
#
loop_
_entity_poly.entity_id
_entity_poly.type
_entity_poly.pdbx_seq_one_letter_code
_entity_poly.pdbx_strand_id
1 'polypeptide(L)'
;MNLSASILLNKENEGADDSGSKYNLYEVGMIRELVLYLLRQGCYSEEGDIVVLCAYLGQLARLRDALANEVAIVIDERDQVALADQEGDDEGELSSGITIEHVKVTRRVRLRTIDNYQGEEGRIVILSLVRNSGELDDEMPMFGFTHGARPNIGFLKSENRTNVALSRAREGLFIFGNAANLASRSPMWQRIIDELETNEALGPALPVACHRHPETLEYVSKPGQLPQLAPDVALSRAREGLFIFGNAANLASRSPMWQRIIDELETNEALGPALPVACHRHPETLEYVSKPGQLPQLAPDGGCMRPCDFRLNCGHVCPFKCHSDDQKHACVTCTQTCTRLCTRGHPCTKLCASPCGDCFFPEANVKLPCGHSKASVPCQQLSTLESVFCDFIVNKDLPHCEHAAPMACSTDPSTYPCKAPCSGIMGCCGRTCKAKCHGCQQKNPPSEGEHTQRTQHLPHSCEKPLFCEHLCQDPCSNNHTHTVSCKKPCRQACSHTRCKLPCSAPCAPCQEPCTWSCPHRSCPVPCGSVCARLPCDVPCEKTLRCGHKCPSVCGEDCQVQLCPQCASDDKKNHVVDFIMQRTLSEVTPELGTLDEMTITIPSCKHTFTIETLDGHCGMSDFYRQRESDGQWLGMLSPIGFRKPPACPTCRSPITAPRYGRIFKRADLDILEQNVAARMSRALDWVQTAILRISEDEMKAQVIRSAATIKIRPSKARDLTEKQVNARSEALKIQQEVPIAECVLNPANIDLHAIDSAVTEAWRTMAYSLFNAYKEAVAVADTRSAHMQAWESAFSFLYQHELRALMDNPTHMPSQPRENAMRLAKLQFGQSPPVVDRRFVVEAFWCTLHIRLTLITLGRTWLEEVGKREADYPQHHFHQWANYIRFILKSCARDVDKALELARSSESHRQVTKTSLLCMRVNLEDFRFSFYMHSTTGTIKDCRAELLEVADKNGCEALQLMNDVLASHLRNKPEEDMFWLEENFSRAAHTIVDEWSTIKATILRRSMFYQEVSLKEQMEIVRTFNFGSTGHFYNCANGHTYVIGECGGAVQRSICPECGSPVGGQSYQLDSTNTRANHFDDLARQPLVV
;
A
#
# COMPACT_ATOMS: atom_id res chain seq x y z
N MET A 1 50.14 -22.62 33.56
CA MET A 1 49.74 -24.04 33.69
C MET A 1 49.18 -24.48 32.35
N ASN A 2 49.34 -25.75 31.95
CA ASN A 2 48.75 -26.23 30.70
C ASN A 2 47.23 -26.36 30.86
N LEU A 3 46.48 -25.43 30.28
CA LEU A 3 45.04 -25.56 30.08
C LEU A 3 44.79 -25.85 28.60
N SER A 4 44.76 -27.14 28.27
CA SER A 4 44.29 -27.65 26.98
C SER A 4 42.77 -27.51 26.89
N ALA A 5 42.29 -26.26 26.88
CA ALA A 5 40.90 -25.94 26.62
C ALA A 5 40.63 -26.15 25.12
N SER A 6 39.67 -27.02 24.81
CA SER A 6 39.25 -27.25 23.43
C SER A 6 38.64 -25.97 22.84
N ILE A 7 39.40 -25.28 22.00
CA ILE A 7 38.95 -24.06 21.31
C ILE A 7 37.75 -24.42 20.44
N LEU A 8 36.58 -23.87 20.78
CA LEU A 8 35.37 -24.01 19.97
C LEU A 8 35.53 -23.12 18.74
N LEU A 9 35.83 -23.75 17.61
CA LEU A 9 35.96 -23.11 16.30
C LEU A 9 34.57 -22.70 15.78
N ASN A 10 34.05 -21.60 16.34
CA ASN A 10 32.74 -21.02 16.05
C ASN A 10 32.70 -20.38 14.65
N LYS A 11 32.85 -21.19 13.60
CA LYS A 11 32.92 -20.81 12.19
C LYS A 11 31.70 -19.99 11.78
N GLU A 12 31.89 -19.05 10.85
CA GLU A 12 30.78 -18.33 10.22
C GLU A 12 29.78 -19.30 9.56
N ASN A 13 28.48 -19.04 9.74
CA ASN A 13 27.42 -19.79 9.05
C ASN A 13 27.36 -19.32 7.60
N GLU A 14 27.43 -20.26 6.67
CA GLU A 14 27.41 -19.98 5.23
C GLU A 14 25.98 -19.69 4.75
N GLY A 15 25.88 -18.68 3.89
CA GLY A 15 24.71 -18.38 3.06
C GLY A 15 25.20 -18.02 1.65
N ALA A 16 24.27 -17.85 0.70
CA ALA A 16 24.62 -17.54 -0.69
C ALA A 16 25.38 -16.20 -0.82
N ASP A 17 26.52 -16.29 -1.52
CA ASP A 17 27.48 -15.24 -1.91
C ASP A 17 28.23 -14.48 -0.79
N ASP A 18 29.51 -14.15 -1.05
CA ASP A 18 30.48 -13.69 -0.03
C ASP A 18 30.27 -12.23 0.43
N SER A 19 29.34 -11.53 -0.21
CA SER A 19 28.90 -10.16 0.10
C SER A 19 27.53 -10.07 0.77
N GLY A 20 26.69 -11.11 0.69
CA GLY A 20 25.26 -11.01 1.01
C GLY A 20 24.85 -11.40 2.43
N SER A 21 25.06 -12.67 2.80
CA SER A 21 24.11 -13.36 3.70
C SER A 21 24.73 -14.03 4.94
N LYS A 22 25.99 -13.73 5.28
CA LYS A 22 26.70 -14.41 6.39
C LYS A 22 26.23 -13.96 7.78
N TYR A 23 26.23 -14.90 8.71
CA TYR A 23 25.86 -14.70 10.12
C TYR A 23 26.69 -15.64 11.03
N ASN A 24 26.70 -15.39 12.33
CA ASN A 24 27.39 -16.21 13.32
C ASN A 24 26.52 -16.35 14.56
N LEU A 25 25.88 -17.52 14.73
CA LEU A 25 24.92 -17.77 15.81
C LEU A 25 25.52 -17.68 17.22
N TYR A 26 26.83 -17.92 17.37
CA TYR A 26 27.54 -17.73 18.64
C TYR A 26 27.61 -16.25 19.01
N GLU A 27 27.93 -15.38 18.05
CA GLU A 27 27.89 -13.92 18.25
C GLU A 27 26.47 -13.45 18.57
N VAL A 28 25.45 -13.92 17.85
CA VAL A 28 24.03 -13.58 18.12
C VAL A 28 23.65 -13.91 19.57
N GLY A 29 24.03 -15.10 20.06
CA GLY A 29 23.79 -15.52 21.44
C GLY A 29 24.49 -14.64 22.48
N MET A 30 25.79 -14.41 22.33
CA MET A 30 26.57 -13.57 23.25
C MET A 30 26.08 -12.12 23.27
N ILE A 31 25.76 -11.54 22.11
CA ILE A 31 25.27 -10.16 21.98
C ILE A 31 23.91 -10.02 22.66
N ARG A 32 22.99 -10.96 22.47
CA ARG A 32 21.68 -10.95 23.16
C ARG A 32 21.86 -10.97 24.68
N GLU A 33 22.70 -11.86 25.21
CA GLU A 33 22.92 -11.93 26.66
C GLU A 33 23.62 -10.69 27.22
N LEU A 34 24.56 -10.09 26.48
CA LEU A 34 25.21 -8.83 26.85
C LEU A 34 24.23 -7.65 26.86
N VAL A 35 23.36 -7.53 25.85
CA VAL A 35 22.29 -6.52 25.80
C VAL A 35 21.35 -6.68 27.00
N LEU A 36 20.89 -7.91 27.29
CA LEU A 36 20.07 -8.18 28.47
C LEU A 36 20.80 -7.86 29.79
N TYR A 37 22.09 -8.16 29.90
CA TYR A 37 22.90 -7.86 31.07
C TYR A 37 23.02 -6.34 31.32
N LEU A 38 23.36 -5.56 30.29
CA LEU A 38 23.44 -4.10 30.37
C LEU A 38 22.08 -3.47 30.71
N LEU A 39 20.99 -3.93 30.10
CA LEU A 39 19.63 -3.49 30.43
C LEU A 39 19.24 -3.86 31.88
N ARG A 40 19.75 -4.96 32.43
CA ARG A 40 19.51 -5.35 33.84
C ARG A 40 20.30 -4.50 34.84
N GLN A 41 21.44 -3.92 34.46
CA GLN A 41 22.14 -2.92 35.29
C GLN A 41 21.33 -1.61 35.42
N GLY A 42 20.48 -1.30 34.43
CA GLY A 42 19.47 -0.23 34.50
C GLY A 42 19.98 1.19 34.21
N CYS A 43 21.30 1.41 34.22
CA CYS A 43 21.93 2.67 33.80
C CYS A 43 21.85 2.94 32.29
N TYR A 44 21.75 1.89 31.48
CA TYR A 44 21.58 1.96 30.02
C TYR A 44 20.14 1.57 29.67
N SER A 45 19.26 2.57 29.53
CA SER A 45 17.84 2.31 29.28
C SER A 45 17.08 3.41 28.51
N GLU A 46 17.74 4.52 28.17
CA GLU A 46 17.21 5.56 27.28
C GLU A 46 17.41 5.18 25.81
N GLU A 47 16.69 5.83 24.89
CA GLU A 47 16.75 5.48 23.48
C GLU A 47 18.08 5.94 22.84
N GLY A 48 18.89 4.97 22.39
CA GLY A 48 20.23 5.22 21.84
C GLY A 48 21.37 4.94 22.83
N ASP A 49 21.07 4.54 24.07
CA ASP A 49 22.09 4.10 25.04
C ASP A 49 22.82 2.84 24.56
N ILE A 50 22.12 1.90 23.91
CA ILE A 50 22.69 0.66 23.38
C ILE A 50 22.40 0.57 21.88
N VAL A 51 23.47 0.44 21.10
CA VAL A 51 23.44 0.29 19.64
C VAL A 51 24.21 -0.97 19.24
N VAL A 52 23.61 -1.82 18.41
CA VAL A 52 24.23 -3.03 17.89
C VAL A 52 24.49 -2.85 16.40
N LEU A 53 25.78 -2.86 16.03
CA LEU A 53 26.26 -2.68 14.66
C LEU A 53 26.66 -4.03 14.06
N CYS A 54 25.98 -4.40 12.98
CA CYS A 54 26.23 -5.63 12.25
C CYS A 54 27.09 -5.32 11.01
N ALA A 55 28.15 -6.10 10.79
CA ALA A 55 28.89 -6.04 9.54
C ALA A 55 28.03 -6.54 8.35
N TYR A 56 27.26 -7.61 8.54
CA TYR A 56 26.47 -8.27 7.48
C TYR A 56 24.95 -8.17 7.74
N LEU A 57 24.15 -8.06 6.68
CA LEU A 57 22.67 -7.99 6.77
C LEU A 57 22.07 -9.27 7.37
N GLY A 58 22.57 -10.45 6.98
CA GLY A 58 22.12 -11.73 7.55
C GLY A 58 22.29 -11.82 9.08
N GLN A 59 23.36 -11.23 9.62
CA GLN A 59 23.58 -11.14 11.07
C GLN A 59 22.59 -10.19 11.75
N LEU A 60 22.26 -9.07 11.10
CA LEU A 60 21.24 -8.12 11.57
C LEU A 60 19.85 -8.79 11.63
N ALA A 61 19.47 -9.55 10.61
CA ALA A 61 18.22 -10.33 10.60
C ALA A 61 18.15 -11.32 11.77
N ARG A 62 19.21 -12.11 12.01
CA ARG A 62 19.22 -13.06 13.14
C ARG A 62 19.22 -12.37 14.51
N LEU A 63 19.83 -11.19 14.65
CA LEU A 63 19.75 -10.38 15.87
C LEU A 63 18.37 -9.73 16.07
N ARG A 64 17.71 -9.27 15.00
CA ARG A 64 16.31 -8.81 15.00
C ARG A 64 15.42 -9.90 15.58
N ASP A 65 15.47 -11.10 15.00
CA ASP A 65 14.62 -12.23 15.37
C ASP A 65 14.88 -12.69 16.82
N ALA A 66 16.15 -12.74 17.24
CA ALA A 66 16.54 -13.17 18.58
C ALA A 66 16.14 -12.20 19.71
N LEU A 67 16.01 -10.90 19.42
CA LEU A 67 15.70 -9.85 20.41
C LEU A 67 14.22 -9.40 20.40
N ALA A 68 13.47 -9.70 19.33
CA ALA A 68 12.11 -9.17 19.11
C ALA A 68 11.10 -9.49 20.23
N ASN A 69 11.30 -10.60 20.95
CA ASN A 69 10.42 -11.03 22.05
C ASN A 69 10.79 -10.38 23.42
N GLU A 70 11.89 -9.64 23.52
CA GLU A 70 12.46 -9.19 24.80
C GLU A 70 12.69 -7.66 24.87
N VAL A 71 12.91 -6.99 23.74
CA VAL A 71 13.16 -5.55 23.65
C VAL A 71 12.47 -4.91 22.44
N ALA A 72 12.17 -3.61 22.53
CA ALA A 72 11.71 -2.86 21.36
C ALA A 72 12.90 -2.52 20.44
N ILE A 73 12.87 -3.04 19.21
CA ILE A 73 13.96 -2.87 18.23
C ILE A 73 13.64 -1.68 17.30
N VAL A 74 14.66 -0.90 16.96
CA VAL A 74 14.59 0.16 15.93
C VAL A 74 15.66 -0.12 14.86
N ILE A 75 15.23 -0.17 13.60
CA ILE A 75 16.06 -0.39 12.39
C ILE A 75 15.88 0.85 11.47
N ASP A 76 16.88 1.20 10.66
CA ASP A 76 16.76 2.29 9.68
C ASP A 76 15.86 1.91 8.51
N GLU A 77 15.19 2.88 7.88
CA GLU A 77 14.39 2.62 6.67
C GLU A 77 15.23 2.00 5.53
N ARG A 78 16.52 2.38 5.41
CA ARG A 78 17.44 1.81 4.39
C ARG A 78 17.89 0.39 4.73
N ASP A 79 18.18 0.10 5.99
CA ASP A 79 18.47 -1.27 6.43
C ASP A 79 17.22 -2.16 6.28
N GLN A 80 16.02 -1.63 6.56
CA GLN A 80 14.76 -2.35 6.41
C GLN A 80 14.41 -2.66 4.95
N VAL A 81 14.67 -1.74 4.01
CA VAL A 81 14.55 -2.01 2.57
C VAL A 81 15.58 -3.06 2.13
N ALA A 82 16.84 -2.94 2.53
CA ALA A 82 17.88 -3.90 2.16
C ALA A 82 17.63 -5.32 2.72
N LEU A 83 16.95 -5.45 3.87
CA LEU A 83 16.45 -6.73 4.36
C LEU A 83 15.29 -7.26 3.50
N ALA A 84 14.30 -6.42 3.18
CA ALA A 84 13.15 -6.82 2.37
C ALA A 84 13.53 -7.26 0.94
N ASP A 85 14.51 -6.59 0.33
CA ASP A 85 15.08 -6.96 -0.97
C ASP A 85 15.86 -8.30 -0.91
N GLN A 86 16.31 -8.73 0.28
CA GLN A 86 17.05 -9.98 0.50
C GLN A 86 16.18 -11.14 1.01
N GLU A 87 15.07 -10.86 1.69
CA GLU A 87 14.09 -11.84 2.18
C GLU A 87 13.06 -12.27 1.09
N GLY A 88 13.19 -11.76 -0.14
CA GLY A 88 12.19 -11.91 -1.21
C GLY A 88 12.24 -13.19 -2.08
N ASP A 89 13.25 -14.06 -1.90
CA ASP A 89 13.54 -15.21 -2.79
C ASP A 89 13.27 -16.60 -2.16
N ASP A 90 12.72 -16.70 -0.94
CA ASP A 90 12.61 -17.96 -0.18
C ASP A 90 11.17 -18.23 0.33
N GLU A 91 10.36 -18.95 -0.45
CA GLU A 91 9.00 -19.39 -0.06
C GLU A 91 9.00 -20.78 0.61
N GLY A 92 8.74 -20.84 1.94
CA GLY A 92 8.63 -22.11 2.67
C GLY A 92 7.94 -22.02 4.05
N GLU A 93 6.98 -22.93 4.28
CA GLU A 93 6.23 -23.25 5.51
C GLU A 93 7.05 -23.24 6.83
N LEU A 94 6.57 -22.96 8.06
CA LEU A 94 5.28 -22.60 8.71
C LEU A 94 5.62 -22.07 10.16
N SER A 95 4.77 -21.55 11.07
CA SER A 95 3.30 -21.40 11.18
C SER A 95 2.85 -20.28 12.14
N SER A 96 1.52 -20.13 12.25
CA SER A 96 0.67 -19.39 13.20
C SER A 96 1.12 -19.12 14.66
N GLY A 97 1.17 -17.83 15.04
CA GLY A 97 0.05 -17.14 15.72
C GLY A 97 -0.17 -17.28 17.25
N ILE A 98 0.01 -16.18 17.99
CA ILE A 98 -0.59 -15.89 19.30
C ILE A 98 -1.18 -14.47 19.30
N THR A 99 -2.33 -14.27 19.94
CA THR A 99 -2.94 -12.94 20.12
C THR A 99 -2.68 -12.35 21.51
N ILE A 100 -2.02 -11.20 21.53
CA ILE A 100 -2.17 -10.09 22.50
C ILE A 100 -2.01 -10.41 23.99
N GLU A 101 -0.95 -9.89 24.60
CA GLU A 101 -1.10 -9.18 25.88
C GLU A 101 -0.15 -7.95 25.94
N HIS A 102 -0.66 -6.81 26.42
CA HIS A 102 0.09 -5.54 26.45
C HIS A 102 0.78 -5.34 27.80
N VAL A 103 2.09 -5.59 27.89
CA VAL A 103 2.91 -5.25 29.06
C VAL A 103 4.05 -4.31 28.65
N LYS A 104 4.37 -3.33 29.50
CA LYS A 104 5.34 -2.26 29.21
C LYS A 104 6.78 -2.79 29.22
N VAL A 105 7.51 -2.57 28.12
CA VAL A 105 8.97 -2.41 28.13
C VAL A 105 9.32 -1.11 27.42
N THR A 106 9.70 -0.09 28.19
CA THR A 106 10.04 1.27 27.68
C THR A 106 11.50 1.39 27.26
N ARG A 107 12.12 0.29 26.83
CA ARG A 107 13.56 0.19 26.55
C ARG A 107 13.77 -0.18 25.09
N ARG A 108 14.50 0.68 24.37
CA ARG A 108 14.69 0.60 22.91
C ARG A 108 16.15 0.34 22.58
N VAL A 109 16.40 -0.65 21.72
CA VAL A 109 17.75 -0.98 21.22
C VAL A 109 17.78 -0.72 19.71
N ARG A 110 18.85 -0.07 19.22
CA ARG A 110 19.04 0.18 17.79
C ARG A 110 19.86 -0.96 17.15
N LEU A 111 19.39 -1.47 16.03
CA LEU A 111 20.06 -2.50 15.22
C LEU A 111 20.26 -1.95 13.80
N ARG A 112 21.52 -1.84 13.35
CA ARG A 112 21.88 -1.27 12.05
C ARG A 112 23.11 -1.92 11.41
N THR A 113 23.29 -1.72 10.11
CA THR A 113 24.56 -2.00 9.43
C THR A 113 25.59 -0.90 9.70
N ILE A 114 26.89 -1.23 9.60
CA ILE A 114 27.99 -0.26 9.75
C ILE A 114 27.84 0.90 8.75
N ASP A 115 27.44 0.61 7.50
CA ASP A 115 27.29 1.59 6.42
C ASP A 115 26.19 2.61 6.70
N ASN A 116 25.02 2.16 7.17
CA ASN A 116 23.87 3.02 7.45
C ASN A 116 23.92 3.71 8.83
N TYR A 117 25.06 3.63 9.54
CA TYR A 117 25.29 4.30 10.83
C TYR A 117 26.37 5.38 10.80
N GLN A 118 26.91 5.73 9.62
CA GLN A 118 27.87 6.82 9.48
C GLN A 118 27.24 8.18 9.85
N GLY A 119 27.70 8.77 10.95
CA GLY A 119 27.29 10.10 11.42
C GLY A 119 26.56 10.11 12.77
N GLU A 120 26.14 8.95 13.27
CA GLU A 120 25.49 8.81 14.58
C GLU A 120 26.45 8.28 15.67
N GLU A 121 26.04 8.33 16.94
CA GLU A 121 26.79 7.85 18.12
C GLU A 121 25.86 7.20 19.15
N GLY A 122 26.41 6.37 20.04
CA GLY A 122 25.70 5.72 21.14
C GLY A 122 26.57 5.60 22.40
N ARG A 123 25.98 5.39 23.58
CA ARG A 123 26.78 5.24 24.81
C ARG A 123 27.57 3.94 24.81
N ILE A 124 26.85 2.83 24.67
CA ILE A 124 27.40 1.50 24.45
C ILE A 124 27.17 1.10 22.99
N VAL A 125 28.24 0.71 22.31
CA VAL A 125 28.19 0.11 20.98
C VAL A 125 28.68 -1.33 21.04
N ILE A 126 27.93 -2.23 20.41
CA ILE A 126 28.26 -3.65 20.30
C ILE A 126 28.43 -3.97 18.81
N LEU A 127 29.63 -4.37 18.41
CA LEU A 127 30.04 -4.58 17.02
C LEU A 127 30.18 -6.07 16.72
N SER A 128 29.40 -6.57 15.75
CA SER A 128 29.43 -7.97 15.30
C SER A 128 30.10 -8.07 13.94
N LEU A 129 31.29 -8.68 13.90
CA LEU A 129 32.13 -8.79 12.70
C LEU A 129 31.90 -10.09 11.93
N VAL A 130 31.29 -11.11 12.55
CA VAL A 130 30.85 -12.40 11.96
C VAL A 130 31.97 -13.34 11.51
N ARG A 131 33.00 -12.82 10.83
CA ARG A 131 33.92 -13.62 10.01
C ARG A 131 34.86 -14.48 10.86
N ASN A 132 34.82 -15.78 10.60
CA ASN A 132 35.63 -16.79 11.25
C ASN A 132 35.80 -18.01 10.35
N SER A 133 37.03 -18.25 9.87
CA SER A 133 37.36 -19.39 9.00
C SER A 133 37.26 -20.75 9.68
N GLY A 134 37.52 -20.80 10.99
CA GLY A 134 37.56 -22.05 11.76
C GLY A 134 38.86 -22.84 11.64
N GLU A 135 39.98 -22.22 11.23
CA GLU A 135 41.30 -22.85 11.13
C GLU A 135 42.32 -22.15 12.06
N LEU A 136 43.30 -22.91 12.56
CA LEU A 136 44.44 -22.43 13.35
C LEU A 136 45.73 -22.78 12.57
N ASP A 137 46.59 -21.78 12.31
CA ASP A 137 47.83 -21.92 11.53
C ASP A 137 48.98 -22.58 12.34
N ASP A 138 48.72 -23.74 12.95
CA ASP A 138 49.63 -24.45 13.86
C ASP A 138 49.99 -25.88 13.39
N GLU A 139 50.38 -26.03 12.11
CA GLU A 139 51.34 -27.06 11.68
C GLU A 139 51.93 -26.69 10.29
N MET A 140 53.25 -26.73 10.15
CA MET A 140 53.94 -26.58 8.85
C MET A 140 54.40 -27.95 8.32
N PRO A 141 53.76 -28.50 7.27
CA PRO A 141 54.31 -29.65 6.55
C PRO A 141 55.44 -29.18 5.61
N MET A 142 56.66 -29.65 5.86
CA MET A 142 57.71 -29.66 4.84
C MET A 142 57.28 -30.63 3.72
N PHE A 143 57.27 -30.14 2.47
CA PHE A 143 56.85 -30.81 1.23
C PHE A 143 55.36 -31.15 1.06
N GLY A 144 54.69 -30.43 0.15
CA GLY A 144 53.37 -30.82 -0.39
C GLY A 144 52.68 -29.69 -1.17
N PHE A 145 52.23 -29.96 -2.39
CA PHE A 145 51.43 -29.00 -3.17
C PHE A 145 49.92 -29.24 -2.99
N THR A 146 49.27 -28.44 -2.14
CA THR A 146 47.81 -28.24 -2.18
C THR A 146 47.51 -26.76 -1.93
N HIS A 147 46.71 -26.13 -2.79
CA HIS A 147 46.30 -24.72 -2.63
C HIS A 147 45.11 -24.61 -1.65
N GLY A 148 45.40 -24.61 -0.34
CA GLY A 148 44.43 -24.27 0.70
C GLY A 148 43.91 -22.84 0.55
N ALA A 149 42.62 -22.63 0.80
CA ALA A 149 41.93 -21.37 0.55
C ALA A 149 42.17 -20.35 1.69
N ARG A 150 43.22 -19.53 1.52
CA ARG A 150 43.58 -18.44 2.45
C ARG A 150 42.36 -17.65 2.95
N PRO A 151 42.15 -17.47 4.28
CA PRO A 151 40.93 -16.87 4.83
C PRO A 151 40.60 -15.46 4.32
N ASN A 152 39.32 -15.18 4.09
CA ASN A 152 38.83 -13.89 3.57
C ASN A 152 37.93 -13.18 4.59
N ILE A 153 38.26 -11.93 4.95
CA ILE A 153 37.43 -11.05 5.81
C ILE A 153 36.50 -10.11 5.02
N GLY A 154 36.31 -10.35 3.72
CA GLY A 154 35.38 -9.57 2.88
C GLY A 154 35.70 -8.06 2.85
N PHE A 155 34.68 -7.23 3.08
CA PHE A 155 34.77 -5.76 3.08
C PHE A 155 35.43 -5.17 4.34
N LEU A 156 35.68 -5.95 5.40
CA LEU A 156 36.34 -5.48 6.63
C LEU A 156 37.81 -5.08 6.42
N LYS A 157 38.34 -5.29 5.21
CA LYS A 157 39.60 -4.71 4.71
C LYS A 157 39.54 -3.18 4.53
N SER A 158 38.35 -2.58 4.50
CA SER A 158 38.19 -1.14 4.33
C SER A 158 38.51 -0.38 5.63
N GLU A 159 39.62 0.35 5.62
CA GLU A 159 40.04 1.20 6.75
C GLU A 159 38.98 2.28 7.06
N ASN A 160 38.32 2.84 6.05
CA ASN A 160 37.24 3.83 6.24
C ASN A 160 36.05 3.25 7.02
N ARG A 161 35.61 2.03 6.68
CA ARG A 161 34.49 1.36 7.38
C ARG A 161 34.90 0.92 8.79
N THR A 162 36.16 0.51 8.96
CA THR A 162 36.73 0.15 10.27
C THR A 162 36.79 1.37 11.19
N ASN A 163 37.30 2.52 10.70
CA ASN A 163 37.24 3.80 11.42
C ASN A 163 35.80 4.18 11.79
N VAL A 164 34.86 4.08 10.84
CA VAL A 164 33.44 4.38 11.08
C VAL A 164 32.82 3.46 12.13
N ALA A 165 33.20 2.19 12.22
CA ALA A 165 32.65 1.27 13.23
C ALA A 165 33.19 1.55 14.65
N LEU A 166 34.48 1.86 14.78
CA LEU A 166 35.13 2.08 16.08
C LEU A 166 34.78 3.45 16.68
N SER A 167 34.58 4.48 15.85
CA SER A 167 34.36 5.87 16.30
C SER A 167 32.93 6.18 16.80
N ARG A 168 32.21 5.21 17.39
CA ARG A 168 30.76 5.30 17.67
C ARG A 168 30.36 5.21 19.14
N ALA A 169 31.20 4.62 19.97
CA ALA A 169 30.96 4.49 21.40
C ALA A 169 31.36 5.78 22.16
N ARG A 170 30.61 6.12 23.19
CA ARG A 170 30.96 7.21 24.14
C ARG A 170 31.43 6.70 25.50
N GLU A 171 30.98 5.53 25.92
CA GLU A 171 31.27 4.93 27.23
C GLU A 171 31.83 3.50 27.13
N GLY A 172 31.42 2.71 26.15
CA GLY A 172 31.91 1.34 25.98
C GLY A 172 31.72 0.77 24.57
N LEU A 173 32.74 0.07 24.08
CA LEU A 173 32.74 -0.61 22.79
C LEU A 173 33.05 -2.09 23.01
N PHE A 174 32.11 -2.97 22.63
CA PHE A 174 32.30 -4.42 22.69
C PHE A 174 32.40 -4.96 21.26
N ILE A 175 33.46 -5.71 20.95
CA ILE A 175 33.72 -6.23 19.60
C ILE A 175 33.70 -7.76 19.63
N PHE A 176 32.90 -8.36 18.73
CA PHE A 176 32.84 -9.79 18.50
C PHE A 176 33.36 -10.12 17.10
N GLY A 177 34.32 -11.05 17.01
CA GLY A 177 34.93 -11.52 15.76
C GLY A 177 36.22 -12.31 16.01
N ASN A 178 36.79 -12.92 14.96
CA ASN A 178 38.08 -13.63 15.07
C ASN A 178 39.28 -12.68 14.84
N ALA A 179 40.05 -12.41 15.89
CA ALA A 179 41.22 -11.54 15.85
C ALA A 179 42.31 -11.99 14.86
N ALA A 180 42.74 -13.26 14.89
CA ALA A 180 43.81 -13.77 14.01
C ALA A 180 43.44 -13.64 12.52
N ASN A 181 42.16 -13.86 12.18
CA ASN A 181 41.64 -13.67 10.82
C ASN A 181 41.61 -12.19 10.39
N LEU A 182 41.40 -11.25 11.32
CA LEU A 182 41.40 -9.81 11.03
C LEU A 182 42.84 -9.25 10.92
N ALA A 183 43.69 -9.59 11.90
CA ALA A 183 45.09 -9.20 11.98
C ALA A 183 45.88 -9.62 10.72
N SER A 184 45.79 -10.89 10.33
CA SER A 184 46.46 -11.45 9.13
C SER A 184 45.96 -10.88 7.79
N ARG A 185 44.99 -9.97 7.79
CA ARG A 185 44.31 -9.46 6.57
C ARG A 185 44.18 -7.95 6.47
N SER A 186 44.50 -7.19 7.52
CA SER A 186 44.50 -5.73 7.48
C SER A 186 45.56 -5.16 8.45
N PRO A 187 46.53 -4.37 7.96
CA PRO A 187 47.50 -3.67 8.81
C PRO A 187 46.85 -2.66 9.78
N MET A 188 45.60 -2.27 9.56
CA MET A 188 44.81 -1.51 10.53
C MET A 188 44.30 -2.41 11.65
N TRP A 189 43.68 -3.55 11.31
CA TRP A 189 43.20 -4.51 12.32
C TRP A 189 44.34 -5.13 13.12
N GLN A 190 45.51 -5.40 12.52
CA GLN A 190 46.71 -5.81 13.27
C GLN A 190 47.01 -4.78 14.37
N ARG A 191 47.20 -3.49 14.02
CA ARG A 191 47.48 -2.42 15.01
C ARG A 191 46.40 -2.28 16.08
N ILE A 192 45.12 -2.40 15.71
CA ILE A 192 44.00 -2.38 16.67
C ILE A 192 44.08 -3.58 17.63
N ILE A 193 44.44 -4.76 17.13
CA ILE A 193 44.55 -5.98 17.92
C ILE A 193 45.79 -5.94 18.82
N ASP A 194 46.92 -5.45 18.31
CA ASP A 194 48.13 -5.16 19.08
C ASP A 194 47.83 -4.18 20.24
N GLU A 195 47.02 -3.15 19.97
CA GLU A 195 46.59 -2.15 20.96
C GLU A 195 45.58 -2.74 21.98
N LEU A 196 44.63 -3.56 21.55
CA LEU A 196 43.70 -4.26 22.46
C LEU A 196 44.43 -5.30 23.33
N GLU A 197 45.41 -6.02 22.79
CA GLU A 197 46.25 -6.96 23.53
C GLU A 197 47.14 -6.23 24.55
N THR A 198 47.75 -5.11 24.15
CA THR A 198 48.54 -4.24 25.04
C THR A 198 47.71 -3.67 26.20
N ASN A 199 46.41 -3.46 26.02
CA ASN A 199 45.48 -2.96 27.03
C ASN A 199 44.72 -4.08 27.78
N GLU A 200 45.13 -5.35 27.66
CA GLU A 200 44.45 -6.54 28.23
C GLU A 200 42.95 -6.66 27.85
N ALA A 201 42.52 -5.99 26.78
CA ALA A 201 41.16 -5.91 26.27
C ALA A 201 40.84 -6.95 25.19
N LEU A 202 41.77 -7.86 24.91
CA LEU A 202 41.63 -8.97 23.96
C LEU A 202 41.58 -10.31 24.69
N GLY A 203 40.57 -11.14 24.42
CA GLY A 203 40.49 -12.48 25.01
C GLY A 203 39.36 -13.36 24.47
N PRO A 204 39.36 -14.67 24.77
CA PRO A 204 38.34 -15.62 24.34
C PRO A 204 37.04 -15.53 25.16
N ALA A 205 36.96 -14.60 26.11
CA ALA A 205 35.89 -14.48 27.08
C ALA A 205 35.70 -13.01 27.51
N LEU A 206 34.46 -12.59 27.75
CA LEU A 206 34.19 -11.24 28.25
C LEU A 206 34.43 -11.19 29.77
N PRO A 207 35.31 -10.29 30.27
CA PRO A 207 35.39 -10.00 31.69
C PRO A 207 34.10 -9.29 32.13
N VAL A 208 33.36 -9.89 33.06
CA VAL A 208 32.23 -9.26 33.74
C VAL A 208 32.53 -9.16 35.23
N ALA A 209 32.58 -7.91 35.71
CA ALA A 209 32.63 -7.62 37.13
C ALA A 209 31.28 -7.12 37.63
N CYS A 210 30.94 -7.46 38.87
CA CYS A 210 29.81 -6.83 39.55
C CYS A 210 30.19 -5.38 39.88
N HIS A 211 29.33 -4.40 39.55
CA HIS A 211 29.57 -2.98 39.87
C HIS A 211 29.82 -2.70 41.37
N ARG A 212 29.41 -3.60 42.27
CA ARG A 212 29.70 -3.53 43.72
C ARG A 212 30.97 -4.26 44.16
N HIS A 213 31.56 -5.08 43.29
CA HIS A 213 32.75 -5.88 43.57
C HIS A 213 33.67 -5.91 42.32
N PRO A 214 34.24 -4.77 41.90
CA PRO A 214 35.11 -4.69 40.72
C PRO A 214 36.32 -5.64 40.79
N GLU A 215 36.77 -5.95 42.01
CA GLU A 215 37.77 -6.98 42.34
C GLU A 215 37.45 -8.40 41.82
N THR A 216 36.19 -8.69 41.45
CA THR A 216 35.74 -10.03 41.05
C THR A 216 35.43 -10.06 39.56
N LEU A 217 36.42 -10.45 38.76
CA LEU A 217 36.32 -10.60 37.31
C LEU A 217 35.98 -12.05 36.96
N GLU A 218 34.74 -12.31 36.55
CA GLU A 218 34.32 -13.58 35.95
C GLU A 218 34.41 -13.51 34.43
N TYR A 219 34.80 -14.60 33.76
CA TYR A 219 35.08 -14.60 32.33
C TYR A 219 34.06 -15.42 31.54
N VAL A 220 33.16 -14.74 30.82
CA VAL A 220 32.07 -15.34 30.04
C VAL A 220 32.56 -15.80 28.67
N SER A 221 32.61 -17.12 28.44
CA SER A 221 33.17 -17.74 27.22
C SER A 221 32.17 -18.53 26.37
N LYS A 222 30.88 -18.57 26.76
CA LYS A 222 29.81 -19.25 26.01
C LYS A 222 28.44 -18.59 26.26
N PRO A 223 27.54 -18.53 25.26
CA PRO A 223 26.11 -18.26 25.49
C PRO A 223 25.53 -19.19 26.55
N GLY A 224 24.69 -18.66 27.44
CA GLY A 224 24.13 -19.36 28.59
C GLY A 224 24.97 -19.23 29.86
N GLN A 225 26.21 -18.74 29.79
CA GLN A 225 27.04 -18.54 30.99
C GLN A 225 26.72 -17.25 31.75
N LEU A 226 26.23 -16.19 31.12
CA LEU A 226 25.85 -14.95 31.84
C LEU A 226 24.76 -15.19 32.90
N PRO A 227 23.73 -16.03 32.64
CA PRO A 227 22.81 -16.51 33.68
C PRO A 227 23.42 -17.52 34.68
N GLN A 228 24.47 -18.25 34.31
CA GLN A 228 25.04 -19.37 35.08
C GLN A 228 26.35 -19.06 35.82
N LEU A 229 26.86 -17.82 35.76
CA LEU A 229 27.95 -17.30 36.59
C LEU A 229 27.44 -16.50 37.81
N ALA A 230 26.12 -16.52 38.04
CA ALA A 230 25.45 -16.01 39.24
C ALA A 230 24.96 -17.04 40.31
N PRO A 231 25.27 -18.36 40.27
CA PRO A 231 25.00 -19.28 41.38
C PRO A 231 26.22 -19.48 42.32
N ASP A 232 25.94 -19.77 43.60
CA ASP A 232 26.86 -20.27 44.64
C ASP A 232 28.19 -19.52 44.89
N VAL A 233 28.04 -18.33 45.46
CA VAL A 233 29.13 -17.45 45.95
C VAL A 233 29.61 -17.79 47.39
N ALA A 234 28.98 -18.78 48.05
CA ALA A 234 28.92 -18.85 49.51
C ALA A 234 30.21 -19.32 50.24
N LEU A 235 30.88 -20.38 49.78
CA LEU A 235 31.86 -21.11 50.60
C LEU A 235 33.30 -20.57 50.55
N SER A 236 33.66 -19.78 49.53
CA SER A 236 35.03 -19.29 49.31
C SER A 236 35.30 -17.86 49.79
N ARG A 237 34.28 -17.14 50.30
CA ARG A 237 34.35 -15.69 50.59
C ARG A 237 34.13 -15.30 52.05
N ALA A 238 33.86 -16.27 52.93
CA ALA A 238 33.64 -16.05 54.36
C ALA A 238 34.97 -15.80 55.10
N ARG A 239 35.29 -14.54 55.44
CA ARG A 239 36.45 -14.18 56.28
C ARG A 239 36.15 -14.15 57.78
N GLU A 240 34.99 -13.62 58.17
CA GLU A 240 34.63 -13.38 59.58
C GLU A 240 33.65 -14.44 60.14
N GLY A 241 33.01 -15.23 59.27
CA GLY A 241 32.04 -16.26 59.67
C GLY A 241 31.33 -16.88 58.48
N LEU A 242 31.13 -18.21 58.52
CA LEU A 242 30.41 -18.99 57.53
C LEU A 242 29.14 -19.56 58.15
N PHE A 243 27.97 -19.22 57.60
CA PHE A 243 26.67 -19.68 58.10
C PHE A 243 26.00 -20.58 57.07
N ILE A 244 25.66 -21.81 57.45
CA ILE A 244 25.11 -22.84 56.57
C ILE A 244 23.67 -23.13 56.97
N PHE A 245 22.72 -22.85 56.07
CA PHE A 245 21.30 -23.11 56.28
C PHE A 245 20.86 -24.34 55.47
N GLY A 246 20.49 -25.43 56.14
CA GLY A 246 20.09 -26.67 55.47
C GLY A 246 19.73 -27.79 56.44
N ASN A 247 19.35 -28.95 55.90
CA ASN A 247 19.12 -30.16 56.70
C ASN A 247 20.42 -30.97 56.81
N ALA A 248 21.08 -30.88 57.97
CA ALA A 248 22.35 -31.56 58.25
C ALA A 248 22.27 -33.08 58.01
N ALA A 249 21.24 -33.76 58.54
CA ALA A 249 21.09 -35.22 58.41
C ALA A 249 21.02 -35.69 56.95
N ASN A 250 20.38 -34.94 56.05
CA ASN A 250 20.33 -35.25 54.61
C ASN A 250 21.66 -35.02 53.87
N LEU A 251 22.50 -34.10 54.34
CA LEU A 251 23.84 -33.84 53.78
C LEU A 251 24.84 -34.88 54.27
N ALA A 252 24.85 -35.14 55.58
CA ALA A 252 25.69 -36.14 56.24
C ALA A 252 25.49 -37.55 55.65
N SER A 253 24.23 -38.02 55.60
CA SER A 253 23.87 -39.36 55.09
C SER A 253 24.17 -39.62 53.60
N ARG A 254 24.50 -38.58 52.82
CA ARG A 254 24.82 -38.69 51.39
C ARG A 254 26.26 -38.32 51.03
N SER A 255 27.09 -37.87 51.99
CA SER A 255 28.49 -37.56 51.72
C SER A 255 29.38 -37.73 52.97
N PRO A 256 30.42 -38.60 52.92
CA PRO A 256 31.39 -38.76 54.00
C PRO A 256 32.38 -37.58 54.12
N MET A 257 32.19 -36.51 53.33
CA MET A 257 32.77 -35.19 53.59
C MET A 257 31.85 -34.39 54.52
N TRP A 258 30.56 -34.28 54.16
CA TRP A 258 29.58 -33.53 54.95
C TRP A 258 29.34 -34.13 56.33
N GLN A 259 29.37 -35.45 56.49
CA GLN A 259 29.31 -36.10 57.81
C GLN A 259 30.37 -35.51 58.75
N ARG A 260 31.65 -35.54 58.36
CA ARG A 260 32.75 -35.02 59.19
C ARG A 260 32.63 -33.52 59.51
N ILE A 261 32.20 -32.71 58.54
CA ILE A 261 31.96 -31.28 58.75
C ILE A 261 30.83 -31.06 59.77
N ILE A 262 29.78 -31.88 59.72
CA ILE A 262 28.64 -31.79 60.64
C ILE A 262 29.02 -32.31 62.04
N ASP A 263 29.77 -33.41 62.13
CA ASP A 263 30.31 -33.93 63.40
C ASP A 263 31.19 -32.87 64.09
N GLU A 264 32.01 -32.14 63.32
CA GLU A 264 32.88 -31.06 63.80
C GLU A 264 32.09 -29.81 64.21
N LEU A 265 31.04 -29.43 63.48
CA LEU A 265 30.15 -28.32 63.86
C LEU A 265 29.32 -28.64 65.12
N GLU A 266 28.83 -29.87 65.25
CA GLU A 266 28.08 -30.34 66.43
C GLU A 266 28.99 -30.41 67.67
N THR A 267 30.24 -30.86 67.52
CA THR A 267 31.26 -30.87 68.59
C THR A 267 31.59 -29.46 69.12
N ASN A 268 31.48 -28.43 68.28
CA ASN A 268 31.77 -27.03 68.64
C ASN A 268 30.53 -26.22 69.06
N GLU A 269 29.38 -26.87 69.33
CA GLU A 269 28.08 -26.23 69.61
C GLU A 269 27.60 -25.26 68.50
N ALA A 270 28.18 -25.34 67.30
CA ALA A 270 27.94 -24.44 66.17
C ALA A 270 26.73 -24.85 65.30
N LEU A 271 25.99 -25.87 65.71
CA LEU A 271 24.84 -26.43 65.01
C LEU A 271 23.57 -26.28 65.86
N GLY A 272 22.58 -25.52 65.36
CA GLY A 272 21.35 -25.23 66.10
C GLY A 272 20.18 -24.75 65.23
N PRO A 273 18.96 -24.67 65.79
CA PRO A 273 17.73 -24.35 65.05
C PRO A 273 17.52 -22.85 64.79
N ALA A 274 18.42 -21.97 65.25
CA ALA A 274 18.31 -20.52 65.14
C ALA A 274 19.71 -19.87 65.11
N LEU A 275 19.84 -18.75 64.40
CA LEU A 275 21.07 -17.97 64.32
C LEU A 275 21.16 -16.98 65.51
N PRO A 276 22.19 -17.06 66.38
CA PRO A 276 22.42 -16.04 67.41
C PRO A 276 22.95 -14.73 66.80
N VAL A 277 22.47 -13.60 67.29
CA VAL A 277 22.94 -12.25 66.93
C VAL A 277 23.06 -11.38 68.18
N ALA A 278 24.11 -10.55 68.24
CA ALA A 278 24.37 -9.64 69.37
C ALA A 278 24.80 -8.24 68.88
N CYS A 279 24.49 -7.20 69.64
CA CYS A 279 24.79 -5.82 69.27
C CYS A 279 26.21 -5.41 69.72
N HIS A 280 27.05 -4.93 68.80
CA HIS A 280 28.44 -4.53 69.09
C HIS A 280 28.58 -3.47 70.21
N ARG A 281 27.62 -2.55 70.37
CA ARG A 281 27.58 -1.56 71.48
C ARG A 281 26.90 -2.06 72.76
N HIS A 282 26.25 -3.22 72.72
CA HIS A 282 25.47 -3.80 73.83
C HIS A 282 25.58 -5.34 73.78
N PRO A 283 26.79 -5.91 73.95
CA PRO A 283 27.07 -7.33 73.69
C PRO A 283 26.29 -8.28 74.62
N GLU A 284 25.83 -7.82 75.79
CA GLU A 284 24.95 -8.60 76.67
C GLU A 284 23.50 -8.73 76.16
N THR A 285 23.16 -8.14 75.01
CA THR A 285 21.86 -8.32 74.33
C THR A 285 22.03 -9.30 73.17
N LEU A 286 21.82 -10.60 73.45
CA LEU A 286 21.94 -11.71 72.48
C LEU A 286 20.55 -12.30 72.18
N GLU A 287 20.18 -12.28 70.90
CA GLU A 287 18.86 -12.67 70.37
C GLU A 287 19.00 -13.82 69.35
N TYR A 288 17.94 -14.60 69.14
CA TYR A 288 17.97 -15.77 68.25
C TYR A 288 16.96 -15.67 67.08
N VAL A 289 17.48 -15.70 65.85
CA VAL A 289 16.70 -15.58 64.60
C VAL A 289 16.41 -16.97 64.04
N SER A 290 15.13 -17.35 63.98
CA SER A 290 14.66 -18.66 63.48
C SER A 290 13.70 -18.58 62.30
N LYS A 291 13.20 -17.39 61.95
CA LYS A 291 12.22 -17.17 60.87
C LYS A 291 12.63 -16.02 59.95
N PRO A 292 12.37 -16.13 58.63
CA PRO A 292 12.57 -15.04 57.69
C PRO A 292 11.88 -13.74 58.15
N GLY A 293 12.55 -12.61 57.96
CA GLY A 293 12.02 -11.29 58.31
C GLY A 293 12.12 -10.88 59.78
N GLN A 294 12.63 -11.73 60.69
CA GLN A 294 12.87 -11.31 62.09
C GLN A 294 14.08 -10.37 62.25
N LEU A 295 15.18 -10.59 61.51
CA LEU A 295 16.42 -9.82 61.70
C LEU A 295 16.24 -8.29 61.55
N PRO A 296 15.51 -7.76 60.54
CA PRO A 296 15.24 -6.32 60.44
C PRO A 296 14.33 -5.75 61.55
N GLN A 297 13.63 -6.61 62.30
CA GLN A 297 12.80 -6.20 63.45
C GLN A 297 13.61 -6.10 64.75
N LEU A 298 14.79 -6.74 64.80
CA LEU A 298 15.69 -6.79 65.95
C LEU A 298 16.88 -5.82 65.82
N ALA A 299 17.34 -5.59 64.58
CA ALA A 299 18.43 -4.66 64.26
C ALA A 299 18.18 -3.88 62.95
N PRO A 300 17.19 -2.96 62.91
CA PRO A 300 16.83 -2.21 61.70
C PRO A 300 17.97 -1.31 61.20
N ASP A 301 18.66 -0.62 62.12
CA ASP A 301 19.73 0.33 61.82
C ASP A 301 21.13 -0.28 62.10
N GLY A 302 21.28 -1.60 61.96
CA GLY A 302 22.55 -2.33 62.11
C GLY A 302 22.99 -2.63 63.56
N GLY A 303 22.34 -2.03 64.56
CA GLY A 303 22.45 -2.42 65.98
C GLY A 303 21.08 -2.48 66.65
N CYS A 304 21.06 -2.67 67.98
CA CYS A 304 19.84 -3.01 68.72
C CYS A 304 18.75 -1.91 68.71
N MET A 305 17.50 -2.30 68.94
CA MET A 305 16.29 -1.46 68.99
C MET A 305 16.26 -0.28 69.99
N ARG A 306 17.29 -0.13 70.84
CA ARG A 306 17.50 1.07 71.68
C ARG A 306 17.72 2.31 70.78
N PRO A 307 17.29 3.52 71.18
CA PRO A 307 17.64 4.74 70.46
C PRO A 307 19.16 4.99 70.49
N CYS A 308 19.68 5.82 69.57
CA CYS A 308 21.11 6.18 69.58
C CYS A 308 21.45 7.29 70.60
N ASP A 309 20.47 8.06 71.06
CA ASP A 309 20.51 9.15 72.07
C ASP A 309 21.53 10.30 71.87
N PHE A 310 22.36 10.22 70.83
CA PHE A 310 23.32 11.25 70.44
C PHE A 310 22.63 12.56 70.01
N ARG A 311 23.19 13.72 70.35
CA ARG A 311 22.68 15.04 69.96
C ARG A 311 23.47 15.62 68.80
N LEU A 312 22.76 16.00 67.74
CA LEU A 312 23.31 16.69 66.57
C LEU A 312 23.61 18.15 66.89
N ASN A 313 24.49 18.78 66.10
CA ASN A 313 24.91 20.19 66.26
C ASN A 313 23.75 21.21 66.21
N CYS A 314 22.59 20.83 65.66
CA CYS A 314 21.36 21.62 65.66
C CYS A 314 20.47 21.42 66.91
N GLY A 315 20.99 20.80 67.98
CA GLY A 315 20.31 20.55 69.25
C GLY A 315 19.32 19.38 69.26
N HIS A 316 18.99 18.83 68.10
CA HIS A 316 18.06 17.70 67.95
C HIS A 316 18.76 16.35 68.19
N VAL A 317 18.03 15.36 68.69
CA VAL A 317 18.54 14.00 68.88
C VAL A 317 18.61 13.26 67.54
N CYS A 318 19.54 12.32 67.39
CA CYS A 318 19.62 11.41 66.26
C CYS A 318 18.29 10.66 66.06
N PRO A 319 17.73 10.59 64.83
CA PRO A 319 16.45 9.92 64.57
C PRO A 319 16.55 8.39 64.54
N PHE A 320 17.75 7.82 64.47
CA PHE A 320 18.00 6.38 64.29
C PHE A 320 18.09 5.60 65.62
N LYS A 321 17.90 4.28 65.53
CA LYS A 321 18.24 3.32 66.59
C LYS A 321 19.75 3.18 66.74
N CYS A 322 20.20 2.37 67.68
CA CYS A 322 21.62 2.17 67.96
C CYS A 322 22.33 1.66 66.69
N HIS A 323 23.14 2.51 66.06
CA HIS A 323 23.85 2.23 64.81
C HIS A 323 25.36 2.38 65.01
N SER A 324 26.19 1.60 64.31
CA SER A 324 27.64 1.47 64.56
C SER A 324 28.55 2.13 63.52
N ASP A 325 28.00 2.49 62.36
CA ASP A 325 28.65 3.04 61.16
C ASP A 325 29.17 4.47 61.34
N ASP A 326 28.40 5.38 61.96
CA ASP A 326 28.84 6.74 62.27
C ASP A 326 28.87 7.01 63.78
N GLN A 327 30.06 6.87 64.37
CA GLN A 327 30.30 7.13 65.79
C GLN A 327 30.26 8.62 66.18
N LYS A 328 30.35 9.56 65.22
CA LYS A 328 30.40 11.01 65.48
C LYS A 328 29.17 11.77 64.97
N HIS A 329 28.27 11.08 64.26
CA HIS A 329 27.08 11.64 63.60
C HIS A 329 27.44 12.81 62.66
N ALA A 330 28.59 12.71 61.99
CA ALA A 330 29.06 13.69 61.02
C ALA A 330 28.26 13.63 59.69
N CYS A 331 27.72 12.46 59.35
CA CYS A 331 26.91 12.23 58.15
C CYS A 331 25.39 12.25 58.45
N VAL A 332 24.99 12.20 59.73
CA VAL A 332 23.57 12.19 60.14
C VAL A 332 22.96 13.58 60.00
N THR A 333 22.16 13.79 58.95
CA THR A 333 21.47 15.06 58.70
C THR A 333 20.17 15.16 59.50
N CYS A 334 19.87 16.37 60.01
CA CYS A 334 18.66 16.61 60.80
C CYS A 334 17.41 16.77 59.91
N THR A 335 16.51 15.79 60.00
CA THR A 335 15.23 15.72 59.29
C THR A 335 14.06 16.44 59.99
N GLN A 336 14.30 17.10 61.12
CA GLN A 336 13.29 17.90 61.83
C GLN A 336 13.01 19.22 61.08
N THR A 337 11.86 19.83 61.31
CA THR A 337 11.48 21.10 60.66
C THR A 337 12.36 22.27 61.13
N CYS A 338 12.56 23.27 60.25
CA CYS A 338 13.38 24.42 60.57
C CYS A 338 12.58 25.47 61.37
N THR A 339 12.92 25.66 62.65
CA THR A 339 12.28 26.64 63.54
C THR A 339 12.72 28.09 63.32
N ARG A 340 13.44 28.40 62.24
CA ARG A 340 13.93 29.74 61.91
C ARG A 340 12.85 30.56 61.19
N LEU A 341 12.79 31.86 61.46
CA LEU A 341 11.89 32.81 60.80
C LEU A 341 12.60 33.60 59.69
N CYS A 342 11.87 34.08 58.69
CA CYS A 342 12.38 35.03 57.70
C CYS A 342 12.36 36.49 58.24
N THR A 343 12.94 37.43 57.48
CA THR A 343 12.99 38.87 57.83
C THR A 343 11.63 39.56 57.97
N ARG A 344 10.56 39.00 57.39
CA ARG A 344 9.17 39.45 57.57
C ARG A 344 8.37 38.59 58.57
N GLY A 345 9.03 37.71 59.34
CA GLY A 345 8.43 36.95 60.44
C GLY A 345 7.82 35.58 60.06
N HIS A 346 7.84 35.18 58.80
CA HIS A 346 7.23 33.92 58.37
C HIS A 346 8.09 32.69 58.74
N PRO A 347 7.48 31.58 59.17
CA PRO A 347 8.19 30.35 59.53
C PRO A 347 8.80 29.66 58.30
N CYS A 348 10.00 29.09 58.46
CA CYS A 348 10.64 28.31 57.41
C CYS A 348 10.00 26.92 57.28
N THR A 349 9.49 26.57 56.11
CA THR A 349 8.88 25.26 55.82
C THR A 349 9.89 24.17 55.44
N LYS A 350 11.19 24.49 55.43
CA LYS A 350 12.27 23.56 55.07
C LYS A 350 12.76 22.74 56.26
N LEU A 351 13.56 21.71 56.01
CA LEU A 351 14.21 20.90 57.05
C LEU A 351 15.36 21.65 57.73
N CYS A 352 15.64 21.34 59.00
CA CYS A 352 16.61 22.03 59.85
C CYS A 352 18.05 22.02 59.26
N ALA A 353 18.41 20.91 58.60
CA ALA A 353 19.70 20.74 57.94
C ALA A 353 19.92 21.59 56.68
N SER A 354 18.87 22.15 56.07
CA SER A 354 19.00 22.95 54.84
C SER A 354 19.05 24.46 55.11
N PRO A 355 19.74 25.24 54.24
CA PRO A 355 19.74 26.69 54.34
C PRO A 355 18.35 27.24 53.99
N CYS A 356 17.85 28.15 54.84
CA CYS A 356 16.49 28.67 54.73
C CYS A 356 16.23 29.37 53.39
N GLY A 357 17.18 30.19 52.91
CA GLY A 357 17.06 30.94 51.66
C GLY A 357 15.84 31.86 51.63
N ASP A 358 15.37 32.17 50.43
CA ASP A 358 14.29 33.13 50.21
C ASP A 358 12.92 32.66 50.71
N CYS A 359 12.07 33.64 51.05
CA CYS A 359 10.75 33.38 51.61
C CYS A 359 9.68 33.27 50.50
N PHE A 360 9.19 32.05 50.29
CA PHE A 360 8.10 31.73 49.35
C PHE A 360 6.71 31.74 49.99
N PHE A 361 6.55 32.34 51.18
CA PHE A 361 5.24 32.44 51.83
C PHE A 361 4.25 33.23 50.94
N PRO A 362 3.01 32.75 50.72
CA PRO A 362 2.11 33.36 49.75
C PRO A 362 1.31 34.52 50.36
N GLU A 363 1.57 35.76 49.92
CA GLU A 363 0.70 36.89 50.23
C GLU A 363 -0.52 36.91 49.30
N ALA A 364 -1.71 36.99 49.88
CA ALA A 364 -2.96 37.00 49.12
C ALA A 364 -3.30 38.39 48.55
N ASN A 365 -3.95 38.42 47.39
CA ASN A 365 -4.61 39.60 46.80
C ASN A 365 -3.70 40.84 46.59
N VAL A 366 -2.43 40.64 46.23
CA VAL A 366 -1.48 41.74 45.96
C VAL A 366 -1.86 42.47 44.67
N LYS A 367 -2.02 43.79 44.75
CA LYS A 367 -2.36 44.65 43.61
C LYS A 367 -1.10 45.02 42.81
N LEU A 368 -1.11 44.72 41.51
CA LEU A 368 0.02 44.98 40.60
C LEU A 368 -0.05 46.39 39.99
N PRO A 369 1.08 46.95 39.49
CA PRO A 369 1.11 48.27 38.85
C PRO A 369 0.14 48.44 37.67
N CYS A 370 -0.20 47.36 36.97
CA CYS A 370 -1.21 47.35 35.89
C CYS A 370 -2.67 47.42 36.39
N GLY A 371 -2.92 47.70 37.68
CA GLY A 371 -4.26 47.86 38.27
C GLY A 371 -4.95 46.55 38.71
N HIS A 372 -4.64 45.43 38.05
CA HIS A 372 -5.15 44.09 38.40
C HIS A 372 -4.56 43.54 39.71
N SER A 373 -5.32 42.70 40.42
CA SER A 373 -4.86 41.97 41.62
C SER A 373 -4.45 40.54 41.28
N LYS A 374 -3.31 40.10 41.80
CA LYS A 374 -2.83 38.71 41.69
C LYS A 374 -3.16 37.94 42.97
N ALA A 375 -3.77 36.77 42.83
CA ALA A 375 -4.37 36.02 43.94
C ALA A 375 -3.34 35.58 45.00
N SER A 376 -2.10 35.31 44.60
CA SER A 376 -0.98 34.95 45.47
C SER A 376 0.34 35.49 44.89
N VAL A 377 1.16 36.14 45.71
CA VAL A 377 2.53 36.56 45.37
C VAL A 377 3.51 36.08 46.45
N PRO A 378 4.60 35.37 46.10
CA PRO A 378 5.63 34.96 47.05
C PRO A 378 6.26 36.15 47.79
N CYS A 379 6.41 36.05 49.10
CA CYS A 379 6.86 37.13 49.99
C CYS A 379 8.14 37.85 49.51
N GLN A 380 9.12 37.14 48.97
CA GLN A 380 10.33 37.75 48.38
C GLN A 380 10.02 38.81 47.28
N GLN A 381 9.03 38.55 46.41
CA GLN A 381 8.69 39.38 45.25
C GLN A 381 7.90 40.66 45.59
N LEU A 382 7.40 40.80 46.82
CA LEU A 382 6.78 42.04 47.30
C LEU A 382 7.70 43.26 47.18
N SER A 383 9.01 43.01 47.15
CA SER A 383 10.07 44.02 47.07
C SER A 383 10.24 44.60 45.66
N THR A 384 9.72 43.93 44.63
CA THR A 384 9.93 44.25 43.21
C THR A 384 8.67 43.97 42.39
N LEU A 385 7.51 44.54 42.78
CA LEU A 385 6.22 44.28 42.14
C LEU A 385 6.16 44.60 40.63
N GLU A 386 7.07 45.45 40.13
CA GLU A 386 7.24 45.75 38.71
C GLU A 386 7.71 44.54 37.89
N SER A 387 8.43 43.59 38.50
CA SER A 387 8.89 42.36 37.83
C SER A 387 7.85 41.22 37.84
N VAL A 388 6.65 41.45 38.39
CA VAL A 388 5.62 40.41 38.55
C VAL A 388 4.67 40.44 37.35
N PHE A 389 4.81 39.47 36.46
CA PHE A 389 3.91 39.28 35.32
C PHE A 389 2.44 39.17 35.73
N CYS A 390 1.56 39.74 34.91
CA CYS A 390 0.13 39.82 35.16
C CYS A 390 -0.63 38.87 34.25
N ASP A 391 -1.06 37.76 34.85
CA ASP A 391 -1.71 36.62 34.18
C ASP A 391 -3.17 36.89 33.79
N PHE A 392 -3.72 38.06 34.16
CA PHE A 392 -5.10 38.45 33.92
C PHE A 392 -5.38 38.54 32.42
N ILE A 393 -6.34 37.76 31.92
CA ILE A 393 -6.63 37.66 30.49
C ILE A 393 -7.41 38.90 30.02
N VAL A 394 -6.85 39.58 29.03
CA VAL A 394 -7.45 40.71 28.33
C VAL A 394 -7.46 40.42 26.83
N ASN A 395 -8.50 40.87 26.13
CA ASN A 395 -8.55 40.80 24.67
C ASN A 395 -7.77 42.00 24.11
N LYS A 396 -6.72 41.74 23.32
CA LYS A 396 -5.89 42.80 22.69
C LYS A 396 -5.91 42.65 21.17
N ASP A 397 -5.96 43.77 20.46
CA ASP A 397 -5.79 43.82 19.01
C ASP A 397 -4.35 43.51 18.61
N LEU A 398 -4.16 42.78 17.51
CA LEU A 398 -2.84 42.37 17.01
C LEU A 398 -2.32 43.41 15.99
N PRO A 399 -1.09 43.94 16.12
CA PRO A 399 -0.64 45.06 15.27
C PRO A 399 -0.61 44.71 13.76
N HIS A 400 -0.38 43.44 13.42
CA HIS A 400 -0.17 43.01 12.03
C HIS A 400 -1.43 42.48 11.32
N CYS A 401 -2.61 42.48 11.95
CA CYS A 401 -3.88 42.10 11.31
C CYS A 401 -5.11 42.61 12.06
N GLU A 402 -6.26 42.60 11.38
CA GLU A 402 -7.59 43.03 11.85
C GLU A 402 -8.22 42.18 12.98
N HIS A 403 -7.43 41.40 13.71
CA HIS A 403 -7.90 40.41 14.68
C HIS A 403 -7.46 40.73 16.11
N ALA A 404 -8.39 40.62 17.04
CA ALA A 404 -8.10 40.58 18.47
C ALA A 404 -7.83 39.14 18.96
N ALA A 405 -7.08 39.01 20.06
CA ALA A 405 -6.86 37.74 20.74
C ALA A 405 -6.87 37.89 22.28
N PRO A 406 -7.46 36.92 23.02
CA PRO A 406 -7.33 36.86 24.48
C PRO A 406 -5.92 36.41 24.86
N MET A 407 -5.22 37.23 25.63
CA MET A 407 -3.87 36.99 26.12
C MET A 407 -3.66 37.60 27.50
N ALA A 408 -2.59 37.22 28.21
CA ALA A 408 -2.30 37.81 29.52
C ALA A 408 -1.98 39.32 29.39
N CYS A 409 -2.30 40.09 30.42
CA CYS A 409 -2.08 41.53 30.47
C CYS A 409 -0.62 41.91 30.18
N SER A 410 0.35 41.11 30.66
CA SER A 410 1.79 41.30 30.38
C SER A 410 2.33 40.61 29.12
N THR A 411 1.50 40.01 28.26
CA THR A 411 1.93 39.51 26.94
C THR A 411 1.94 40.66 25.91
N ASP A 412 2.99 40.76 25.10
CA ASP A 412 3.07 41.69 23.99
C ASP A 412 2.30 41.16 22.75
N PRO A 413 1.28 41.90 22.25
CA PRO A 413 0.57 41.57 21.00
C PRO A 413 1.46 41.34 19.78
N SER A 414 2.62 42.00 19.68
CA SER A 414 3.53 41.86 18.52
C SER A 414 4.01 40.41 18.35
N THR A 415 4.21 39.71 19.47
CA THR A 415 4.76 38.35 19.52
C THR A 415 3.71 37.25 19.35
N TYR A 416 2.41 37.58 19.32
CA TYR A 416 1.34 36.58 19.38
C TYR A 416 0.92 36.07 17.97
N PRO A 417 1.11 34.77 17.66
CA PRO A 417 0.77 34.24 16.34
C PRO A 417 -0.76 34.14 16.16
N CYS A 418 -1.31 34.97 15.27
CA CYS A 418 -2.74 35.03 15.01
C CYS A 418 -3.34 33.68 14.55
N LYS A 419 -4.24 33.12 15.37
CA LYS A 419 -4.89 31.81 15.18
C LYS A 419 -6.18 31.86 14.36
N ALA A 420 -6.73 33.05 14.13
CA ALA A 420 -7.99 33.26 13.42
C ALA A 420 -7.88 32.88 11.92
N PRO A 421 -8.99 32.52 11.24
CA PRO A 421 -8.98 32.18 9.82
C PRO A 421 -8.69 33.42 8.96
N CYS A 422 -7.78 33.28 8.00
CA CYS A 422 -7.31 34.36 7.13
C CYS A 422 -8.43 35.01 6.32
N SER A 423 -9.46 34.24 5.93
CA SER A 423 -10.72 34.67 5.29
C SER A 423 -10.62 35.41 3.93
N GLY A 424 -9.44 35.89 3.53
CA GLY A 424 -9.19 36.56 2.25
C GLY A 424 -9.51 35.70 1.03
N ILE A 425 -9.88 36.36 -0.08
CA ILE A 425 -10.32 35.71 -1.32
C ILE A 425 -9.10 35.17 -2.08
N MET A 426 -9.04 33.85 -2.23
CA MET A 426 -7.91 33.17 -2.86
C MET A 426 -8.00 33.25 -4.39
N GLY A 427 -7.07 34.00 -5.02
CA GLY A 427 -7.04 34.21 -6.46
C GLY A 427 -6.96 32.94 -7.33
N CYS A 428 -6.58 31.80 -6.74
CA CYS A 428 -6.56 30.49 -7.40
C CYS A 428 -7.93 29.81 -7.58
N CYS A 429 -8.97 30.23 -6.85
CA CYS A 429 -10.29 29.57 -6.89
C CYS A 429 -11.48 30.39 -6.36
N GLY A 430 -11.30 31.67 -6.01
CA GLY A 430 -12.36 32.57 -5.53
C GLY A 430 -12.93 32.26 -4.14
N ARG A 431 -12.44 31.23 -3.44
CA ARG A 431 -12.89 30.86 -2.09
C ARG A 431 -12.14 31.63 -1.00
N THR A 432 -12.73 31.71 0.19
CA THR A 432 -12.11 32.32 1.37
C THR A 432 -11.02 31.41 1.97
N CYS A 433 -9.91 32.02 2.39
CA CYS A 433 -8.74 31.29 2.89
C CYS A 433 -8.97 30.74 4.32
N LYS A 434 -9.09 29.42 4.45
CA LYS A 434 -9.27 28.71 5.74
C LYS A 434 -8.00 28.62 6.60
N ALA A 435 -6.84 29.04 6.10
CA ALA A 435 -5.58 28.95 6.84
C ALA A 435 -5.53 29.94 8.02
N LYS A 436 -4.73 29.63 9.05
CA LYS A 436 -4.47 30.55 10.18
C LYS A 436 -3.80 31.83 9.66
N CYS A 437 -4.28 32.99 10.07
CA CYS A 437 -3.82 34.30 9.60
C CYS A 437 -2.29 34.47 9.62
N HIS A 438 -1.64 34.04 10.71
CA HIS A 438 -0.18 34.05 10.86
C HIS A 438 0.58 33.38 9.70
N GLY A 439 0.08 32.25 9.19
CA GLY A 439 0.70 31.54 8.07
C GLY A 439 0.57 32.26 6.73
N CYS A 440 -0.42 33.14 6.57
CA CYS A 440 -0.52 34.04 5.42
C CYS A 440 0.32 35.31 5.64
N GLN A 441 0.39 35.84 6.87
CA GLN A 441 1.26 36.99 7.21
C GLN A 441 2.74 36.68 6.90
N GLN A 442 3.22 35.48 7.22
CA GLN A 442 4.59 35.05 6.88
C GLN A 442 4.92 35.05 5.36
N LYS A 443 3.91 35.06 4.48
CA LYS A 443 4.08 35.15 3.01
C LYS A 443 3.92 36.58 2.46
N ASN A 444 3.51 37.53 3.27
CA ASN A 444 3.33 38.93 2.90
C ASN A 444 4.11 39.76 3.92
N PRO A 445 5.43 39.97 3.74
CA PRO A 445 6.20 40.78 4.70
C PRO A 445 5.58 42.18 4.79
N PRO A 446 5.45 42.76 5.99
CA PRO A 446 4.81 44.07 6.15
C PRO A 446 5.65 45.17 5.51
N SER A 447 5.02 45.94 4.61
CA SER A 447 5.46 47.30 4.30
C SER A 447 5.24 48.20 5.52
N GLU A 448 6.12 49.18 5.72
CA GLU A 448 6.18 49.98 6.96
C GLU A 448 4.84 50.66 7.30
N GLY A 449 4.32 50.40 8.51
CA GLY A 449 3.23 51.16 9.14
C GLY A 449 1.81 50.64 8.98
N GLU A 450 1.49 49.76 8.02
CA GLU A 450 0.11 49.32 7.76
C GLU A 450 -0.18 47.84 8.08
N HIS A 451 -1.46 47.50 8.25
CA HIS A 451 -1.91 46.11 8.38
C HIS A 451 -1.54 45.29 7.13
N THR A 452 -0.97 44.11 7.36
CA THR A 452 -0.46 43.24 6.28
C THR A 452 -1.57 42.81 5.32
N GLN A 453 -1.55 43.34 4.08
CA GLN A 453 -2.45 42.87 3.02
C GLN A 453 -2.07 41.45 2.57
N ARG A 454 -2.87 40.46 2.99
CA ARG A 454 -2.64 39.03 2.74
C ARG A 454 -3.03 38.66 1.30
N THR A 455 -2.23 39.08 0.32
CA THR A 455 -2.45 38.77 -1.11
C THR A 455 -1.93 37.39 -1.48
N GLN A 456 -0.78 36.98 -0.91
CA GLN A 456 -0.23 35.65 -1.07
C GLN A 456 -0.69 34.72 0.06
N HIS A 457 -1.35 33.63 -0.28
CA HIS A 457 -1.86 32.67 0.70
C HIS A 457 -0.98 31.40 0.79
N LEU A 458 -1.23 30.60 1.83
CA LEU A 458 -0.68 29.25 1.90
C LEU A 458 -1.32 28.33 0.84
N PRO A 459 -0.59 27.32 0.33
CA PRO A 459 -1.18 26.29 -0.52
C PRO A 459 -2.30 25.54 0.21
N HIS A 460 -3.30 25.08 -0.52
CA HIS A 460 -4.41 24.28 0.01
C HIS A 460 -4.83 23.22 -1.00
N SER A 461 -5.47 22.16 -0.51
CA SER A 461 -6.12 21.16 -1.36
C SER A 461 -7.25 21.76 -2.18
N CYS A 462 -7.44 21.31 -3.41
CA CYS A 462 -8.43 21.91 -4.31
C CYS A 462 -9.88 21.73 -3.84
N GLU A 463 -10.19 20.73 -3.00
CA GLU A 463 -11.50 20.51 -2.32
C GLU A 463 -12.75 20.39 -3.22
N LYS A 464 -12.67 20.60 -4.54
CA LYS A 464 -13.77 20.30 -5.46
C LYS A 464 -14.01 18.78 -5.50
N PRO A 465 -15.26 18.31 -5.61
CA PRO A 465 -15.56 16.89 -5.79
C PRO A 465 -14.99 16.41 -7.13
N LEU A 466 -14.27 15.30 -7.10
CA LEU A 466 -13.94 14.50 -8.28
C LEU A 466 -15.21 13.78 -8.77
N PHE A 467 -15.12 13.10 -9.92
CA PHE A 467 -16.25 12.30 -10.44
C PHE A 467 -16.75 11.25 -9.43
N CYS A 468 -15.85 10.55 -8.73
CA CYS A 468 -16.19 9.62 -7.64
C CYS A 468 -16.64 10.31 -6.33
N GLU A 469 -16.98 11.60 -6.38
CA GLU A 469 -17.41 12.54 -5.34
C GLU A 469 -16.40 12.81 -4.21
N HIS A 470 -15.32 12.02 -4.14
CA HIS A 470 -14.17 12.28 -3.29
C HIS A 470 -13.59 13.68 -3.57
N LEU A 471 -13.28 14.44 -2.52
CA LEU A 471 -12.69 15.77 -2.67
C LEU A 471 -11.25 15.69 -3.18
N CYS A 472 -10.94 16.48 -4.22
CA CYS A 472 -9.61 16.62 -4.79
C CYS A 472 -8.60 17.10 -3.72
N GLN A 473 -7.51 16.35 -3.54
CA GLN A 473 -6.53 16.62 -2.48
C GLN A 473 -5.30 17.41 -2.96
N ASP A 474 -5.12 17.50 -4.27
CA ASP A 474 -3.97 18.12 -4.92
C ASP A 474 -3.94 19.65 -4.72
N PRO A 475 -2.75 20.29 -4.77
CA PRO A 475 -2.60 21.71 -4.49
C PRO A 475 -3.34 22.57 -5.54
N CYS A 476 -4.21 23.45 -5.06
CA CYS A 476 -5.05 24.29 -5.90
C CYS A 476 -4.23 25.40 -6.60
N SER A 477 -4.32 25.45 -7.93
CA SER A 477 -3.79 26.53 -8.77
C SER A 477 -4.77 26.83 -9.92
N ASN A 478 -4.59 27.94 -10.64
CA ASN A 478 -5.46 28.34 -11.76
C ASN A 478 -5.60 27.24 -12.83
N ASN A 479 -4.52 26.51 -13.10
CA ASN A 479 -4.43 25.52 -14.17
C ASN A 479 -4.25 24.09 -13.62
N HIS A 480 -4.49 23.86 -12.33
CA HIS A 480 -4.38 22.52 -11.75
C HIS A 480 -5.46 21.60 -12.35
N THR A 481 -5.02 20.48 -12.91
CA THR A 481 -5.87 19.45 -13.48
C THR A 481 -6.30 18.48 -12.38
N HIS A 482 -7.61 18.27 -12.24
CA HIS A 482 -8.18 17.40 -11.22
C HIS A 482 -7.73 15.95 -11.42
N THR A 483 -7.02 15.35 -10.46
CA THR A 483 -6.54 13.97 -10.62
C THR A 483 -7.70 12.99 -10.70
N VAL A 484 -7.84 12.33 -11.86
CA VAL A 484 -8.77 11.21 -12.04
C VAL A 484 -8.23 9.93 -11.38
N SER A 485 -6.93 9.89 -11.09
CA SER A 485 -6.25 8.93 -10.22
C SER A 485 -6.55 9.18 -8.72
N CYS A 486 -7.83 9.17 -8.34
CA CYS A 486 -8.29 9.41 -6.97
C CYS A 486 -7.66 8.46 -5.94
N LYS A 487 -6.76 8.99 -5.11
CA LYS A 487 -6.00 8.26 -4.07
C LYS A 487 -6.77 7.99 -2.77
N LYS A 488 -8.04 8.40 -2.66
CA LYS A 488 -8.91 8.03 -1.52
C LYS A 488 -9.17 6.52 -1.52
N PRO A 489 -9.44 5.88 -0.36
CA PRO A 489 -9.84 4.47 -0.33
C PRO A 489 -11.06 4.23 -1.21
N CYS A 490 -11.14 3.05 -1.83
CA CYS A 490 -12.27 2.68 -2.66
C CYS A 490 -13.59 2.63 -1.85
N ARG A 491 -14.69 2.98 -2.52
CA ARG A 491 -16.07 2.98 -1.98
C ARG A 491 -16.55 1.59 -1.59
N GLN A 492 -16.02 0.54 -2.22
CA GLN A 492 -16.38 -0.86 -1.97
C GLN A 492 -16.03 -1.27 -0.53
N ALA A 493 -17.03 -1.23 0.34
CA ALA A 493 -16.98 -1.65 1.73
C ALA A 493 -18.28 -2.38 2.07
N CYS A 494 -18.15 -3.57 2.67
CA CYS A 494 -19.25 -4.38 3.17
C CYS A 494 -18.93 -4.88 4.58
N SER A 495 -19.85 -5.64 5.17
CA SER A 495 -19.66 -6.28 6.48
C SER A 495 -18.49 -7.26 6.54
N HIS A 496 -18.07 -7.84 5.41
CA HIS A 496 -16.98 -8.82 5.35
C HIS A 496 -15.61 -8.16 5.19
N THR A 497 -15.53 -7.12 4.35
CA THR A 497 -14.25 -6.49 4.00
C THR A 497 -14.43 -5.07 3.43
N ARG A 498 -13.36 -4.28 3.52
CA ARG A 498 -13.21 -2.97 2.88
C ARG A 498 -12.05 -3.04 1.90
N CYS A 499 -12.29 -2.62 0.66
CA CYS A 499 -11.26 -2.55 -0.36
C CYS A 499 -10.12 -1.61 0.06
N LYS A 500 -8.88 -2.13 0.05
CA LYS A 500 -7.65 -1.38 0.42
C LYS A 500 -7.08 -0.56 -0.73
N LEU A 501 -7.55 -0.78 -1.96
CA LEU A 501 -7.06 -0.09 -3.16
C LEU A 501 -7.60 1.36 -3.25
N PRO A 502 -6.89 2.28 -3.92
CA PRO A 502 -7.39 3.61 -4.18
C PRO A 502 -8.63 3.57 -5.10
N CYS A 503 -9.52 4.55 -4.98
CA CYS A 503 -10.81 4.58 -5.66
C CYS A 503 -10.73 4.58 -7.19
N SER A 504 -9.59 4.98 -7.77
CA SER A 504 -9.32 4.94 -9.21
C SER A 504 -8.67 3.65 -9.71
N ALA A 505 -8.35 2.69 -8.83
CA ALA A 505 -7.87 1.37 -9.24
C ALA A 505 -9.06 0.42 -9.47
N PRO A 506 -9.01 -0.47 -10.47
CA PRO A 506 -9.98 -1.57 -10.57
C PRO A 506 -9.87 -2.44 -9.32
N CYS A 507 -11.01 -2.94 -8.84
CA CYS A 507 -11.08 -3.84 -7.69
C CYS A 507 -12.22 -4.84 -7.88
N ALA A 508 -12.03 -6.06 -7.39
CA ALA A 508 -13.04 -7.12 -7.51
C ALA A 508 -14.20 -6.88 -6.52
N PRO A 509 -15.45 -7.18 -6.91
CA PRO A 509 -16.59 -7.18 -6.00
C PRO A 509 -16.47 -8.30 -4.95
N CYS A 510 -17.04 -8.09 -3.77
CA CYS A 510 -17.02 -9.07 -2.68
C CYS A 510 -17.86 -10.32 -3.03
N GLN A 511 -17.23 -11.50 -3.01
CA GLN A 511 -17.86 -12.77 -3.41
C GLN A 511 -18.62 -13.50 -2.29
N GLU A 512 -18.46 -13.04 -1.04
CA GLU A 512 -19.17 -13.60 0.13
C GLU A 512 -20.70 -13.51 0.00
N PRO A 513 -21.48 -14.39 0.67
CA PRO A 513 -22.94 -14.30 0.69
C PRO A 513 -23.45 -12.92 1.13
N CYS A 514 -24.45 -12.36 0.45
CA CYS A 514 -24.97 -11.04 0.81
C CYS A 514 -25.74 -11.07 2.15
N THR A 515 -25.29 -10.25 3.12
CA THR A 515 -25.86 -10.20 4.48
C THR A 515 -27.30 -9.68 4.58
N TRP A 516 -27.88 -9.16 3.49
CA TRP A 516 -29.26 -8.70 3.49
C TRP A 516 -30.24 -9.88 3.47
N SER A 517 -30.41 -10.51 4.61
CA SER A 517 -31.26 -11.67 4.83
C SER A 517 -32.17 -11.49 6.05
N CYS A 518 -33.40 -11.96 5.95
CA CYS A 518 -34.37 -12.03 7.04
C CYS A 518 -35.24 -13.29 6.88
N PRO A 519 -35.99 -13.73 7.92
CA PRO A 519 -36.80 -14.96 7.86
C PRO A 519 -37.78 -15.03 6.68
N HIS A 520 -38.19 -13.87 6.14
CA HIS A 520 -39.09 -13.78 4.99
C HIS A 520 -38.37 -13.84 3.63
N ARG A 521 -37.14 -13.32 3.53
CA ARG A 521 -36.42 -13.07 2.27
C ARG A 521 -34.89 -13.08 2.49
N SER A 522 -34.18 -13.99 1.84
CA SER A 522 -32.71 -13.96 1.73
C SER A 522 -32.27 -13.34 0.39
N CYS A 523 -31.03 -12.84 0.30
CA CYS A 523 -30.47 -12.31 -0.94
C CYS A 523 -29.61 -13.38 -1.65
N PRO A 524 -30.02 -13.89 -2.83
CA PRO A 524 -29.40 -15.05 -3.48
C PRO A 524 -28.22 -14.69 -4.40
N VAL A 525 -27.47 -13.61 -4.09
CA VAL A 525 -26.34 -13.14 -4.90
C VAL A 525 -25.15 -12.73 -4.02
N PRO A 526 -23.92 -12.69 -4.56
CA PRO A 526 -22.74 -12.24 -3.82
C PRO A 526 -22.86 -10.81 -3.27
N CYS A 527 -22.13 -10.52 -2.20
CA CYS A 527 -22.25 -9.29 -1.43
C CYS A 527 -21.86 -8.03 -2.22
N GLY A 528 -20.92 -8.12 -3.16
CA GLY A 528 -20.54 -7.03 -4.06
C GLY A 528 -21.50 -6.79 -5.22
N SER A 529 -22.43 -7.71 -5.48
CA SER A 529 -23.42 -7.59 -6.56
C SER A 529 -24.64 -6.78 -6.15
N VAL A 530 -25.32 -6.18 -7.15
CA VAL A 530 -26.61 -5.51 -6.98
C VAL A 530 -27.63 -6.51 -6.43
N CYS A 531 -28.31 -6.15 -5.35
CA CYS A 531 -29.16 -7.08 -4.61
C CYS A 531 -30.33 -7.62 -5.46
N ALA A 532 -30.40 -8.95 -5.63
CA ALA A 532 -31.46 -9.66 -6.34
C ALA A 532 -32.57 -10.16 -5.39
N ARG A 533 -33.07 -9.27 -4.52
CA ARG A 533 -34.25 -9.51 -3.68
C ARG A 533 -35.11 -8.25 -3.59
N LEU A 534 -36.39 -8.44 -3.30
CA LEU A 534 -37.31 -7.35 -2.99
C LEU A 534 -37.08 -6.82 -1.55
N PRO A 535 -37.56 -5.60 -1.24
CA PRO A 535 -37.58 -5.05 0.12
C PRO A 535 -38.39 -5.93 1.09
N CYS A 536 -38.32 -5.61 2.39
CA CYS A 536 -39.18 -6.22 3.41
C CYS A 536 -39.73 -5.12 4.30
N ASP A 537 -41.05 -5.09 4.42
CA ASP A 537 -41.82 -4.06 5.13
C ASP A 537 -42.43 -4.61 6.43
N VAL A 538 -42.11 -5.86 6.77
CA VAL A 538 -42.53 -6.48 8.03
C VAL A 538 -41.70 -5.89 9.17
N PRO A 539 -42.32 -5.42 10.28
CA PRO A 539 -41.60 -4.95 11.47
C PRO A 539 -40.61 -5.98 12.03
N CYS A 540 -39.55 -5.53 12.71
CA CYS A 540 -38.57 -6.42 13.31
C CYS A 540 -38.94 -6.80 14.75
N GLU A 541 -39.26 -8.09 14.96
CA GLU A 541 -39.65 -8.63 16.28
C GLU A 541 -38.50 -8.68 17.31
N LYS A 542 -37.26 -8.36 16.92
CA LYS A 542 -36.09 -8.42 17.80
C LYS A 542 -36.12 -7.31 18.85
N THR A 543 -35.72 -7.64 20.07
CA THR A 543 -35.52 -6.69 21.17
C THR A 543 -34.14 -6.03 21.08
N LEU A 544 -34.07 -4.73 21.34
CA LEU A 544 -32.83 -3.97 21.45
C LEU A 544 -32.14 -4.19 22.80
N ARG A 545 -30.86 -3.81 22.93
CA ARG A 545 -30.09 -3.93 24.19
C ARG A 545 -30.71 -3.15 25.37
N CYS A 546 -31.63 -2.22 25.12
CA CYS A 546 -32.36 -1.46 26.14
C CYS A 546 -33.69 -2.12 26.58
N GLY A 547 -34.05 -3.29 26.07
CA GLY A 547 -35.29 -4.01 26.44
C GLY A 547 -36.52 -3.69 25.59
N HIS A 548 -36.49 -2.62 24.78
CA HIS A 548 -37.59 -2.24 23.88
C HIS A 548 -37.50 -2.96 22.53
N LYS A 549 -38.63 -3.06 21.80
CA LYS A 549 -38.67 -3.61 20.44
C LYS A 549 -37.84 -2.78 19.46
N CYS A 550 -37.34 -3.41 18.39
CA CYS A 550 -36.65 -2.72 17.31
C CYS A 550 -37.64 -1.82 16.53
N PRO A 551 -37.37 -0.51 16.36
CA PRO A 551 -38.28 0.44 15.71
C PRO A 551 -38.20 0.40 14.17
N SER A 552 -37.75 -0.71 13.60
CA SER A 552 -37.30 -0.82 12.19
C SER A 552 -37.76 -2.12 11.55
N VAL A 553 -37.65 -2.22 10.22
CA VAL A 553 -38.08 -3.39 9.43
C VAL A 553 -37.11 -4.57 9.53
N CYS A 554 -37.64 -5.77 9.27
CA CYS A 554 -36.90 -7.02 9.40
C CYS A 554 -35.86 -7.21 8.28
N GLY A 555 -34.58 -7.23 8.66
CA GLY A 555 -33.42 -7.31 7.75
C GLY A 555 -32.43 -6.16 7.91
N GLU A 556 -32.76 -5.14 8.72
CA GLU A 556 -31.86 -4.08 9.16
C GLU A 556 -31.04 -4.49 10.40
N ASP A 557 -29.88 -3.86 10.62
CA ASP A 557 -29.05 -4.13 11.81
C ASP A 557 -29.66 -3.49 13.06
N CYS A 558 -30.21 -4.31 13.95
CA CYS A 558 -30.76 -3.91 15.23
C CYS A 558 -29.74 -3.24 16.17
N GLN A 559 -28.43 -3.47 15.99
CA GLN A 559 -27.39 -2.82 16.80
C GLN A 559 -27.14 -1.35 16.40
N VAL A 560 -27.65 -0.93 15.24
CA VAL A 560 -27.54 0.45 14.74
C VAL A 560 -28.74 1.32 15.15
N GLN A 561 -29.91 0.72 15.38
CA GLN A 561 -31.17 1.45 15.49
C GLN A 561 -31.31 2.26 16.79
N LEU A 562 -31.73 3.52 16.66
CA LEU A 562 -32.03 4.41 17.78
C LEU A 562 -33.44 4.12 18.33
N CYS A 563 -33.52 3.66 19.58
CA CYS A 563 -34.78 3.50 20.30
C CYS A 563 -35.40 4.88 20.63
N PRO A 564 -36.64 5.21 20.19
CA PRO A 564 -37.25 6.51 20.48
C PRO A 564 -37.42 6.78 21.98
N GLN A 565 -37.84 5.75 22.73
CA GLN A 565 -38.08 5.84 24.18
C GLN A 565 -36.79 6.13 24.97
N CYS A 566 -35.67 5.48 24.61
CA CYS A 566 -34.36 5.65 25.25
C CYS A 566 -33.49 6.75 24.63
N ALA A 567 -33.96 7.48 23.62
CA ALA A 567 -33.19 8.56 23.02
C ALA A 567 -33.00 9.72 24.02
N SER A 568 -31.85 10.41 23.96
CA SER A 568 -31.67 11.69 24.65
C SER A 568 -32.60 12.75 24.06
N ASP A 569 -32.97 13.76 24.84
CA ASP A 569 -34.02 14.70 24.44
C ASP A 569 -33.61 15.54 23.21
N ASP A 570 -32.31 15.85 23.06
CA ASP A 570 -31.72 16.42 21.84
C ASP A 570 -32.01 15.61 20.56
N LYS A 571 -32.15 14.28 20.70
CA LYS A 571 -32.43 13.35 19.60
C LYS A 571 -33.92 13.10 19.43
N LYS A 572 -34.71 13.15 20.51
CA LYS A 572 -36.18 13.10 20.44
C LYS A 572 -36.71 14.28 19.64
N ASN A 573 -36.18 15.47 19.89
CA ASN A 573 -36.51 16.72 19.20
C ASN A 573 -35.96 16.81 17.76
N HIS A 574 -35.25 15.80 17.24
CA HIS A 574 -34.80 15.80 15.85
C HIS A 574 -35.97 15.43 14.92
N VAL A 575 -36.16 16.20 13.84
CA VAL A 575 -37.11 15.86 12.78
C VAL A 575 -36.63 14.60 12.06
N VAL A 576 -37.46 13.56 12.03
CA VAL A 576 -37.15 12.27 11.40
C VAL A 576 -38.06 11.97 10.21
N ASP A 577 -39.25 12.57 10.20
CA ASP A 577 -40.15 12.56 9.06
C ASP A 577 -40.05 13.91 8.33
N PHE A 578 -39.63 13.91 7.07
CA PHE A 578 -39.55 15.13 6.26
C PHE A 578 -40.82 15.38 5.43
N ILE A 579 -41.76 14.43 5.43
CA ILE A 579 -43.05 14.53 4.73
C ILE A 579 -44.06 15.23 5.65
N MET A 580 -44.26 14.76 6.88
CA MET A 580 -45.15 15.40 7.86
C MET A 580 -44.42 16.31 8.87
N GLN A 581 -43.10 16.48 8.75
CA GLN A 581 -42.24 17.28 9.66
C GLN A 581 -42.21 16.81 11.12
N ARG A 582 -42.50 15.53 11.38
CA ARG A 582 -42.57 14.94 12.73
C ARG A 582 -41.19 14.65 13.34
N THR A 583 -41.10 14.85 14.65
CA THR A 583 -39.93 14.54 15.48
C THR A 583 -39.89 13.07 15.91
N LEU A 584 -38.72 12.57 16.33
CA LEU A 584 -38.57 11.19 16.83
C LEU A 584 -39.46 10.90 18.05
N SER A 585 -39.82 11.91 18.84
CA SER A 585 -40.79 11.80 19.95
C SER A 585 -42.24 11.62 19.52
N GLU A 586 -42.61 12.01 18.30
CA GLU A 586 -43.99 11.97 17.79
C GLU A 586 -44.27 10.73 16.94
N VAL A 587 -43.25 9.91 16.68
CA VAL A 587 -43.29 8.70 15.85
C VAL A 587 -43.44 7.46 16.74
N THR A 588 -44.33 6.55 16.36
CA THR A 588 -44.78 5.39 17.16
C THR A 588 -44.58 4.07 16.39
N PRO A 589 -43.33 3.53 16.31
CA PRO A 589 -43.00 2.36 15.49
C PRO A 589 -43.77 1.07 15.83
N GLU A 590 -44.43 1.03 16.99
CA GLU A 590 -45.29 -0.09 17.43
C GLU A 590 -46.55 -0.25 16.55
N LEU A 591 -46.93 0.77 15.79
CA LEU A 591 -48.01 0.71 14.78
C LEU A 591 -47.62 -0.10 13.53
N GLY A 592 -46.32 -0.28 13.26
CA GLY A 592 -45.82 -1.17 12.21
C GLY A 592 -46.03 -0.70 10.76
N THR A 593 -46.42 0.55 10.54
CA THR A 593 -46.56 1.18 9.22
C THR A 593 -45.26 1.88 8.78
N LEU A 594 -45.11 2.25 7.49
CA LEU A 594 -43.85 2.75 6.93
C LEU A 594 -43.54 4.23 7.24
N ASP A 595 -44.58 5.00 7.55
CA ASP A 595 -44.54 6.34 8.12
C ASP A 595 -44.11 6.31 9.61
N GLU A 596 -44.52 5.29 10.36
CA GLU A 596 -44.23 5.16 11.79
C GLU A 596 -42.95 4.37 12.11
N MET A 597 -42.49 3.49 11.23
CA MET A 597 -41.21 2.79 11.38
C MET A 597 -40.02 3.64 10.91
N THR A 598 -38.86 3.41 11.52
CA THR A 598 -37.65 4.22 11.29
C THR A 598 -36.45 3.39 10.88
N ILE A 599 -35.51 4.01 10.15
CA ILE A 599 -34.17 3.46 9.88
C ILE A 599 -33.12 4.47 10.34
N THR A 600 -32.18 3.98 11.16
CA THR A 600 -30.97 4.72 11.57
C THR A 600 -29.84 4.40 10.60
N ILE A 601 -29.28 5.43 9.94
CA ILE A 601 -28.21 5.24 8.94
C ILE A 601 -26.92 4.78 9.65
N PRO A 602 -26.29 3.64 9.27
CA PRO A 602 -25.12 3.11 9.97
C PRO A 602 -23.93 4.06 10.06
N SER A 603 -23.70 4.85 8.99
CA SER A 603 -22.53 5.72 8.78
C SER A 603 -22.55 7.01 9.61
N CYS A 604 -23.73 7.63 9.79
CA CYS A 604 -23.86 8.94 10.44
C CYS A 604 -24.86 8.99 11.62
N LYS A 605 -25.54 7.88 11.92
CA LYS A 605 -26.52 7.73 13.02
C LYS A 605 -27.70 8.71 13.04
N HIS A 606 -27.94 9.42 11.93
CA HIS A 606 -29.22 10.11 11.71
C HIS A 606 -30.32 9.06 11.49
N THR A 607 -31.51 9.36 11.99
CA THR A 607 -32.67 8.46 11.99
C THR A 607 -33.79 9.14 11.21
N PHE A 608 -34.51 8.39 10.39
CA PHE A 608 -35.60 8.89 9.56
C PHE A 608 -36.74 7.88 9.50
N THR A 609 -37.95 8.32 9.16
CA THR A 609 -39.05 7.39 8.81
C THR A 609 -38.74 6.65 7.51
N ILE A 610 -39.27 5.44 7.34
CA ILE A 610 -38.98 4.62 6.17
C ILE A 610 -39.57 5.25 4.90
N GLU A 611 -40.78 5.83 4.98
CA GLU A 611 -41.38 6.55 3.86
C GLU A 611 -40.50 7.73 3.38
N THR A 612 -39.98 8.54 4.32
CA THR A 612 -39.04 9.64 4.02
C THR A 612 -37.79 9.14 3.28
N LEU A 613 -37.18 8.03 3.73
CA LEU A 613 -35.98 7.48 3.07
C LEU A 613 -36.28 6.75 1.77
N ASP A 614 -37.42 6.07 1.63
CA ASP A 614 -37.82 5.39 0.40
C ASP A 614 -38.08 6.37 -0.74
N GLY A 615 -38.75 7.49 -0.44
CA GLY A 615 -38.91 8.61 -1.37
C GLY A 615 -37.58 9.28 -1.71
N HIS A 616 -36.77 9.62 -0.70
CA HIS A 616 -35.46 10.27 -0.90
C HIS A 616 -34.44 9.41 -1.65
N CYS A 617 -34.50 8.08 -1.51
CA CYS A 617 -33.63 7.17 -2.27
C CYS A 617 -34.18 6.79 -3.66
N GLY A 618 -35.42 7.17 -3.99
CA GLY A 618 -36.04 6.86 -5.28
C GLY A 618 -36.35 5.38 -5.48
N MET A 619 -36.93 4.71 -4.48
CA MET A 619 -37.19 3.26 -4.51
C MET A 619 -38.03 2.80 -5.72
N SER A 620 -38.91 3.66 -6.24
CA SER A 620 -39.72 3.45 -7.45
C SER A 620 -38.90 3.21 -8.73
N ASP A 621 -37.68 3.74 -8.81
CA ASP A 621 -36.80 3.56 -9.98
C ASP A 621 -36.21 2.14 -10.05
N PHE A 622 -36.20 1.43 -8.91
CA PHE A 622 -35.52 0.15 -8.72
C PHE A 622 -36.47 -1.03 -8.45
N TYR A 623 -37.74 -0.76 -8.13
CA TYR A 623 -38.75 -1.78 -7.85
C TYR A 623 -40.14 -1.33 -8.31
N ARG A 624 -40.95 -2.27 -8.80
CA ARG A 624 -42.35 -2.04 -9.16
C ARG A 624 -43.25 -2.37 -7.97
N GLN A 625 -44.13 -1.46 -7.57
CA GLN A 625 -45.22 -1.71 -6.61
C GLN A 625 -46.55 -2.02 -7.33
N ARG A 626 -47.52 -2.54 -6.59
CA ARG A 626 -48.94 -2.60 -6.98
C ARG A 626 -49.65 -1.36 -6.43
N GLU A 627 -50.39 -0.66 -7.29
CA GLU A 627 -51.05 0.62 -6.96
C GLU A 627 -52.14 0.51 -5.88
N SER A 628 -52.70 -0.69 -5.64
CA SER A 628 -53.81 -0.92 -4.71
C SER A 628 -53.40 -1.16 -3.25
N ASP A 629 -52.17 -1.60 -3.01
CA ASP A 629 -51.71 -2.08 -1.68
C ASP A 629 -50.21 -1.85 -1.39
N GLY A 630 -49.49 -1.16 -2.29
CA GLY A 630 -48.05 -0.89 -2.16
C GLY A 630 -47.15 -2.11 -2.31
N GLN A 631 -47.68 -3.31 -2.55
CA GLN A 631 -46.90 -4.54 -2.55
C GLN A 631 -45.85 -4.55 -3.68
N TRP A 632 -44.58 -4.76 -3.31
CA TRP A 632 -43.50 -4.93 -4.28
C TRP A 632 -43.76 -6.17 -5.17
N LEU A 633 -44.00 -5.94 -6.46
CA LEU A 633 -44.30 -6.95 -7.48
C LEU A 633 -43.04 -7.50 -8.15
N GLY A 634 -41.98 -6.69 -8.27
CA GLY A 634 -40.82 -7.05 -9.06
C GLY A 634 -39.70 -6.02 -9.02
N MET A 635 -38.54 -6.40 -9.55
CA MET A 635 -37.36 -5.54 -9.63
C MET A 635 -37.31 -4.82 -10.97
N LEU A 636 -36.81 -3.58 -10.94
CA LEU A 636 -36.52 -2.78 -12.13
C LEU A 636 -35.00 -2.56 -12.22
N SER A 637 -34.52 -2.33 -13.43
CA SER A 637 -33.13 -1.94 -13.70
C SER A 637 -33.13 -0.55 -14.35
N PRO A 638 -32.90 0.53 -13.58
CA PRO A 638 -32.96 1.88 -14.14
C PRO A 638 -31.86 2.12 -15.16
N ILE A 639 -32.23 2.76 -16.27
CA ILE A 639 -31.34 3.21 -17.33
C ILE A 639 -30.57 4.45 -16.85
N GLY A 640 -29.36 4.64 -17.40
CA GLY A 640 -28.48 5.76 -17.11
C GLY A 640 -27.69 5.63 -15.80
N PHE A 641 -26.71 6.52 -15.64
CA PHE A 641 -25.81 6.60 -14.50
C PHE A 641 -26.55 6.99 -13.20
N ARG A 642 -26.23 6.33 -12.08
CA ARG A 642 -26.83 6.60 -10.77
C ARG A 642 -25.80 7.08 -9.75
N LYS A 643 -26.21 8.07 -8.94
CA LYS A 643 -25.41 8.60 -7.81
C LYS A 643 -25.79 7.92 -6.50
N PRO A 644 -24.83 7.67 -5.58
CA PRO A 644 -25.13 7.02 -4.31
C PRO A 644 -26.06 7.87 -3.44
N PRO A 645 -27.09 7.27 -2.81
CA PRO A 645 -28.01 7.99 -1.95
C PRO A 645 -27.27 8.53 -0.71
N ALA A 646 -27.49 9.80 -0.39
CA ALA A 646 -26.77 10.52 0.66
C ALA A 646 -27.76 11.05 1.72
N CYS A 647 -27.41 10.95 3.00
CA CYS A 647 -28.22 11.37 4.15
C CYS A 647 -28.72 12.82 3.99
N PRO A 648 -30.02 13.11 4.12
CA PRO A 648 -30.57 14.47 4.00
C PRO A 648 -29.84 15.50 4.88
N THR A 649 -29.66 15.20 6.17
CA THR A 649 -29.08 16.13 7.17
C THR A 649 -27.58 16.37 7.01
N CYS A 650 -26.79 15.37 6.60
CA CYS A 650 -25.31 15.45 6.67
C CYS A 650 -24.55 14.92 5.43
N ARG A 651 -25.25 14.51 4.37
CA ARG A 651 -24.70 13.99 3.10
C ARG A 651 -23.76 12.77 3.20
N SER A 652 -23.71 12.09 4.35
CA SER A 652 -23.01 10.81 4.50
C SER A 652 -23.73 9.70 3.71
N PRO A 653 -23.02 8.71 3.14
CA PRO A 653 -23.63 7.70 2.27
C PRO A 653 -24.62 6.79 3.02
N ILE A 654 -25.79 6.58 2.42
CA ILE A 654 -26.85 5.69 2.90
C ILE A 654 -26.46 4.26 2.53
N THR A 655 -26.15 3.47 3.56
CA THR A 655 -25.57 2.12 3.46
C THR A 655 -26.43 1.05 4.17
N ALA A 656 -27.66 1.40 4.52
CA ALA A 656 -28.62 0.48 5.13
C ALA A 656 -29.05 -0.62 4.13
N PRO A 657 -29.11 -1.91 4.55
CA PRO A 657 -29.45 -3.04 3.68
C PRO A 657 -30.69 -2.88 2.79
N ARG A 658 -31.77 -2.23 3.26
CA ARG A 658 -32.98 -1.91 2.46
C ARG A 658 -32.65 -1.22 1.13
N TYR A 659 -31.69 -0.28 1.15
CA TYR A 659 -31.25 0.49 -0.01
C TYR A 659 -30.07 -0.16 -0.75
N GLY A 660 -29.74 -1.41 -0.43
CA GLY A 660 -28.60 -2.16 -0.96
C GLY A 660 -28.58 -2.34 -2.48
N ARG A 661 -29.75 -2.39 -3.14
CA ARG A 661 -29.82 -2.36 -4.62
C ARG A 661 -29.37 -1.00 -5.19
N ILE A 662 -29.71 0.09 -4.51
CA ILE A 662 -29.54 1.47 -4.97
C ILE A 662 -28.09 1.91 -4.83
N PHE A 663 -27.52 1.84 -3.62
CA PHE A 663 -26.15 2.30 -3.40
C PHE A 663 -25.11 1.42 -4.11
N LYS A 664 -25.30 0.08 -4.14
CA LYS A 664 -24.37 -0.80 -4.86
C LYS A 664 -24.37 -0.56 -6.37
N ARG A 665 -25.54 -0.34 -7.00
CA ARG A 665 -25.60 0.07 -8.42
C ARG A 665 -24.79 1.35 -8.63
N ALA A 666 -25.06 2.39 -7.84
CA ALA A 666 -24.38 3.67 -7.98
C ALA A 666 -22.86 3.64 -7.69
N ASP A 667 -22.40 2.85 -6.71
CA ASP A 667 -20.96 2.67 -6.44
C ASP A 667 -20.28 1.82 -7.54
N LEU A 668 -21.00 0.88 -8.17
CA LEU A 668 -20.51 0.16 -9.35
C LEU A 668 -20.44 1.07 -10.59
N ASP A 669 -21.46 1.90 -10.84
CA ASP A 669 -21.48 2.91 -11.90
C ASP A 669 -20.30 3.90 -11.80
N ILE A 670 -19.93 4.29 -10.58
CA ILE A 670 -18.74 5.12 -10.31
C ILE A 670 -17.45 4.37 -10.65
N LEU A 671 -17.38 3.06 -10.38
CA LEU A 671 -16.20 2.26 -10.74
C LEU A 671 -16.10 2.04 -12.25
N GLU A 672 -17.22 1.89 -12.97
CA GLU A 672 -17.21 1.79 -14.43
C GLU A 672 -16.64 3.04 -15.09
N GLN A 673 -17.07 4.23 -14.68
CA GLN A 673 -16.53 5.48 -15.25
C GLN A 673 -15.06 5.72 -14.85
N ASN A 674 -14.62 5.33 -13.65
CA ASN A 674 -13.20 5.34 -13.29
C ASN A 674 -12.37 4.40 -14.20
N VAL A 675 -12.90 3.23 -14.54
CA VAL A 675 -12.29 2.25 -15.46
C VAL A 675 -12.28 2.78 -16.90
N ALA A 676 -13.41 3.25 -17.43
CA ALA A 676 -13.53 3.85 -18.76
C ALA A 676 -12.55 5.04 -18.94
N ALA A 677 -12.46 5.93 -17.94
CA ALA A 677 -11.51 7.03 -17.97
C ALA A 677 -10.04 6.56 -17.94
N ARG A 678 -9.72 5.40 -17.33
CA ARG A 678 -8.40 4.77 -17.41
C ARG A 678 -8.16 4.16 -18.79
N MET A 679 -9.11 3.39 -19.33
CA MET A 679 -9.01 2.76 -20.65
C MET A 679 -8.79 3.81 -21.76
N SER A 680 -9.56 4.90 -21.74
CA SER A 680 -9.41 6.04 -22.64
C SER A 680 -8.01 6.66 -22.59
N ARG A 681 -7.45 6.94 -21.41
CA ARG A 681 -6.07 7.48 -21.30
C ARG A 681 -4.98 6.50 -21.74
N ALA A 682 -5.18 5.20 -21.49
CA ALA A 682 -4.23 4.18 -21.95
C ALA A 682 -4.25 4.06 -23.49
N LEU A 683 -5.44 4.12 -24.11
CA LEU A 683 -5.59 4.14 -25.56
C LEU A 683 -5.01 5.41 -26.19
N ASP A 684 -5.27 6.59 -25.63
CA ASP A 684 -4.67 7.86 -26.08
C ASP A 684 -3.13 7.83 -26.03
N TRP A 685 -2.56 7.24 -24.96
CA TRP A 685 -1.12 7.00 -24.87
C TRP A 685 -0.62 6.01 -25.92
N VAL A 686 -1.30 4.87 -26.14
CA VAL A 686 -0.96 3.89 -27.19
C VAL A 686 -1.02 4.53 -28.58
N GLN A 687 -2.06 5.30 -28.87
CA GLN A 687 -2.26 5.98 -30.16
C GLN A 687 -1.18 7.05 -30.36
N THR A 688 -0.86 7.83 -29.33
CA THR A 688 0.25 8.78 -29.33
C THR A 688 1.60 8.09 -29.52
N ALA A 689 1.82 6.91 -28.93
CA ALA A 689 3.03 6.12 -29.14
C ALA A 689 3.13 5.62 -30.59
N ILE A 690 2.04 5.13 -31.18
CA ILE A 690 1.97 4.72 -32.60
C ILE A 690 2.26 5.91 -33.52
N LEU A 691 1.64 7.08 -33.27
CA LEU A 691 1.82 8.29 -34.10
C LEU A 691 3.22 8.91 -34.01
N ARG A 692 3.97 8.65 -32.93
CA ARG A 692 5.38 9.07 -32.78
C ARG A 692 6.38 8.15 -33.49
N ILE A 693 5.95 6.98 -33.96
CA ILE A 693 6.83 5.98 -34.55
C ILE A 693 6.94 6.19 -36.08
N SER A 694 8.15 6.52 -36.53
CA SER A 694 8.47 6.66 -37.95
C SER A 694 8.70 5.29 -38.61
N GLU A 695 7.80 4.88 -39.52
CA GLU A 695 7.93 3.61 -40.22
C GLU A 695 9.20 3.55 -41.09
N ASP A 696 9.57 4.66 -41.75
CA ASP A 696 10.74 4.71 -42.62
C ASP A 696 12.06 4.70 -41.84
N GLU A 697 12.09 5.29 -40.64
CA GLU A 697 13.25 5.20 -39.75
C GLU A 697 13.44 3.77 -39.22
N MET A 698 12.35 3.09 -38.86
CA MET A 698 12.40 1.67 -38.49
C MET A 698 12.80 0.79 -39.68
N LYS A 699 12.32 1.04 -40.91
CA LYS A 699 12.80 0.33 -42.11
C LYS A 699 14.31 0.55 -42.31
N ALA A 700 14.80 1.77 -42.12
CA ALA A 700 16.24 2.06 -42.17
C ALA A 700 17.01 1.38 -41.02
N GLN A 701 16.39 1.11 -39.87
CA GLN A 701 16.97 0.30 -38.79
C GLN A 701 16.97 -1.19 -39.14
N VAL A 702 15.88 -1.75 -39.67
CA VAL A 702 15.78 -3.13 -40.19
C VAL A 702 16.95 -3.43 -41.12
N ILE A 703 17.16 -2.57 -42.13
CA ILE A 703 18.20 -2.76 -43.15
C ILE A 703 19.61 -2.72 -42.53
N ARG A 704 19.87 -1.78 -41.61
CA ARG A 704 21.15 -1.70 -40.89
C ARG A 704 21.40 -2.94 -40.02
N SER A 705 20.40 -3.40 -39.28
CA SER A 705 20.50 -4.59 -38.43
C SER A 705 20.71 -5.86 -39.26
N ALA A 706 19.94 -6.05 -40.32
CA ALA A 706 20.08 -7.17 -41.24
C ALA A 706 21.45 -7.20 -41.95
N ALA A 707 22.05 -6.04 -42.21
CA ALA A 707 23.40 -5.93 -42.76
C ALA A 707 24.53 -6.24 -41.76
N THR A 708 24.24 -6.30 -40.46
CA THR A 708 25.26 -6.43 -39.39
C THR A 708 25.34 -7.86 -38.83
N ILE A 709 24.22 -8.59 -38.79
CA ILE A 709 24.16 -9.96 -38.27
C ILE A 709 24.66 -10.95 -39.34
N LYS A 710 25.41 -11.98 -38.90
CA LYS A 710 25.81 -13.13 -39.71
C LYS A 710 25.47 -14.42 -38.97
N ILE A 711 24.64 -15.27 -39.54
CA ILE A 711 24.17 -16.48 -38.86
C ILE A 711 25.06 -17.66 -39.23
N ARG A 712 25.48 -18.44 -38.23
CA ARG A 712 26.29 -19.65 -38.46
C ARG A 712 25.44 -20.70 -39.20
N PRO A 713 25.97 -21.37 -40.24
CA PRO A 713 25.23 -22.39 -40.97
C PRO A 713 24.90 -23.58 -40.05
N SER A 714 23.66 -23.63 -39.60
CA SER A 714 23.11 -24.74 -38.81
C SER A 714 22.30 -25.69 -39.69
N LYS A 715 21.95 -26.88 -39.17
CA LYS A 715 20.99 -27.76 -39.85
C LYS A 715 19.63 -27.06 -39.90
N ALA A 716 19.07 -26.93 -41.09
CA ALA A 716 17.74 -26.36 -41.29
C ALA A 716 16.72 -27.01 -40.35
N ARG A 717 16.04 -26.18 -39.55
CA ARG A 717 14.91 -26.56 -38.73
C ARG A 717 13.67 -25.88 -39.30
N ASP A 718 12.89 -26.65 -40.04
CA ASP A 718 11.48 -26.36 -40.28
C ASP A 718 10.71 -26.40 -38.95
N LEU A 719 9.49 -25.86 -38.95
CA LEU A 719 8.64 -25.90 -37.76
C LEU A 719 8.27 -27.34 -37.44
N THR A 720 8.56 -27.75 -36.21
CA THR A 720 8.12 -29.05 -35.69
C THR A 720 6.60 -29.13 -35.63
N GLU A 721 6.05 -30.34 -35.73
CA GLU A 721 4.60 -30.57 -35.59
C GLU A 721 4.04 -30.00 -34.28
N LYS A 722 4.82 -30.06 -33.18
CA LYS A 722 4.51 -29.40 -31.90
C LYS A 722 4.31 -27.89 -32.06
N GLN A 723 5.23 -27.19 -32.73
CA GLN A 723 5.13 -25.74 -32.98
C GLN A 723 3.97 -25.39 -33.90
N VAL A 724 3.69 -26.21 -34.92
CA VAL A 724 2.53 -26.02 -35.83
C VAL A 724 1.22 -26.17 -35.07
N ASN A 725 1.09 -27.20 -34.22
CA ASN A 725 -0.09 -27.43 -33.39
C ASN A 725 -0.26 -26.33 -32.33
N ALA A 726 0.82 -25.89 -31.67
CA ALA A 726 0.80 -24.79 -30.70
C ALA A 726 0.34 -23.46 -31.34
N ARG A 727 0.79 -23.15 -32.56
CA ARG A 727 0.29 -22.01 -33.35
C ARG A 727 -1.20 -22.14 -33.69
N SER A 728 -1.64 -23.33 -34.07
CA SER A 728 -3.07 -23.59 -34.33
C SER A 728 -3.91 -23.33 -33.08
N GLU A 729 -3.47 -23.83 -31.93
CA GLU A 729 -4.21 -23.68 -30.68
C GLU A 729 -4.27 -22.23 -30.18
N ALA A 730 -3.16 -21.48 -30.26
CA ALA A 730 -3.14 -20.06 -29.93
C ALA A 730 -4.12 -19.22 -30.77
N LEU A 731 -4.39 -19.64 -32.02
CA LEU A 731 -5.39 -19.02 -32.90
C LEU A 731 -6.83 -19.47 -32.60
N LYS A 732 -7.06 -20.60 -31.92
CA LYS A 732 -8.41 -21.07 -31.53
C LYS A 732 -8.96 -20.45 -30.25
N ILE A 733 -8.11 -19.86 -29.40
CA ILE A 733 -8.51 -19.30 -28.09
C ILE A 733 -9.69 -18.33 -28.26
N GLN A 734 -10.85 -18.69 -27.72
CA GLN A 734 -12.12 -17.98 -27.96
C GLN A 734 -12.31 -16.66 -27.18
N GLN A 735 -11.44 -16.35 -26.21
CA GLN A 735 -11.56 -15.17 -25.34
C GLN A 735 -11.75 -13.84 -26.11
N GLU A 736 -12.56 -12.93 -25.58
CA GLU A 736 -12.79 -11.55 -26.10
C GLU A 736 -11.58 -10.61 -25.87
N VAL A 737 -10.36 -11.07 -26.16
CA VAL A 737 -9.11 -10.29 -26.05
C VAL A 737 -8.21 -10.51 -27.28
N PRO A 738 -7.39 -9.53 -27.67
CA PRO A 738 -6.38 -9.71 -28.71
C PRO A 738 -5.36 -10.80 -28.36
N ILE A 739 -4.62 -11.27 -29.35
CA ILE A 739 -3.56 -12.27 -29.13
C ILE A 739 -2.47 -11.70 -28.22
N ALA A 740 -2.04 -12.46 -27.21
CA ALA A 740 -1.03 -12.02 -26.24
C ALA A 740 0.34 -11.76 -26.89
N GLU A 741 1.10 -10.77 -26.40
CA GLU A 741 2.42 -10.42 -26.95
C GLU A 741 3.40 -11.60 -26.97
N CYS A 742 3.38 -12.46 -25.96
CA CYS A 742 4.22 -13.66 -25.89
C CYS A 742 3.95 -14.68 -27.01
N VAL A 743 2.78 -14.62 -27.67
CA VAL A 743 2.43 -15.44 -28.83
C VAL A 743 2.95 -14.83 -30.14
N LEU A 744 3.20 -13.52 -30.17
CA LEU A 744 3.73 -12.79 -31.34
C LEU A 744 5.23 -12.53 -31.26
N ASN A 745 5.85 -12.70 -30.10
CA ASN A 745 7.27 -12.42 -29.88
C ASN A 745 8.14 -13.48 -30.58
N PRO A 746 9.00 -13.10 -31.55
CA PRO A 746 9.77 -14.07 -32.35
C PRO A 746 10.80 -14.86 -31.53
N ALA A 747 11.12 -14.45 -30.30
CA ALA A 747 11.96 -15.20 -29.37
C ALA A 747 11.23 -16.39 -28.70
N ASN A 748 9.92 -16.57 -28.88
CA ASN A 748 9.18 -17.71 -28.34
C ASN A 748 9.51 -19.00 -29.14
N ILE A 749 10.41 -19.81 -28.60
CA ILE A 749 10.93 -21.04 -29.24
C ILE A 749 9.84 -22.12 -29.42
N ASP A 750 8.81 -22.16 -28.57
CA ASP A 750 7.69 -23.10 -28.68
C ASP A 750 6.70 -22.75 -29.80
N LEU A 751 6.80 -21.56 -30.40
CA LEU A 751 6.00 -21.12 -31.55
C LEU A 751 6.85 -20.80 -32.79
N HIS A 752 8.07 -20.30 -32.63
CA HIS A 752 8.91 -19.79 -33.70
C HIS A 752 10.30 -20.43 -33.68
N ALA A 753 10.88 -20.61 -34.87
CA ALA A 753 12.19 -21.23 -35.05
C ALA A 753 13.23 -20.20 -35.53
N ILE A 754 13.16 -18.96 -35.03
CA ILE A 754 14.06 -17.86 -35.43
C ILE A 754 15.30 -17.88 -34.52
N ASP A 755 16.49 -17.64 -35.09
CA ASP A 755 17.75 -17.63 -34.36
C ASP A 755 17.83 -16.50 -33.33
N SER A 756 18.36 -16.79 -32.13
CA SER A 756 18.42 -15.86 -31.00
C SER A 756 19.13 -14.55 -31.30
N ALA A 757 20.19 -14.56 -32.11
CA ALA A 757 20.90 -13.32 -32.46
C ALA A 757 20.03 -12.36 -33.27
N VAL A 758 19.11 -12.89 -34.09
CA VAL A 758 18.12 -12.10 -34.83
C VAL A 758 17.01 -11.62 -33.90
N THR A 759 16.52 -12.45 -32.98
CA THR A 759 15.40 -12.08 -32.09
C THR A 759 15.79 -11.01 -31.08
N GLU A 760 17.05 -10.95 -30.63
CA GLU A 760 17.56 -9.89 -29.75
C GLU A 760 17.61 -8.53 -30.45
N ALA A 761 18.16 -8.48 -31.67
CA ALA A 761 18.17 -7.27 -32.50
C ALA A 761 16.74 -6.81 -32.85
N TRP A 762 15.86 -7.75 -33.22
CA TRP A 762 14.46 -7.46 -33.50
C TRP A 762 13.72 -6.93 -32.27
N ARG A 763 13.90 -7.55 -31.10
CA ARG A 763 13.30 -7.11 -29.83
C ARG A 763 13.70 -5.69 -29.45
N THR A 764 14.97 -5.33 -29.67
CA THR A 764 15.50 -3.99 -29.38
C THR A 764 14.89 -2.94 -30.30
N MET A 765 14.80 -3.22 -31.60
CA MET A 765 14.20 -2.35 -32.62
C MET A 765 12.68 -2.20 -32.44
N ALA A 766 11.96 -3.30 -32.20
CA ALA A 766 10.50 -3.31 -32.08
C ALA A 766 10.00 -3.02 -30.64
N TYR A 767 10.87 -2.64 -29.71
CA TYR A 767 10.53 -2.46 -28.29
C TYR A 767 9.37 -1.48 -28.07
N SER A 768 9.37 -0.34 -28.76
CA SER A 768 8.30 0.67 -28.67
C SER A 768 6.94 0.14 -29.13
N LEU A 769 6.92 -0.58 -30.26
CA LEU A 769 5.73 -1.24 -30.80
C LEU A 769 5.20 -2.32 -29.84
N PHE A 770 6.07 -3.19 -29.31
CA PHE A 770 5.66 -4.22 -28.35
C PHE A 770 5.21 -3.64 -27.00
N ASN A 771 5.76 -2.51 -26.55
CA ASN A 771 5.30 -1.84 -25.34
C ASN A 771 3.90 -1.22 -25.53
N ALA A 772 3.68 -0.52 -26.65
CA ALA A 772 2.35 -0.03 -27.02
C ALA A 772 1.34 -1.17 -27.21
N TYR A 773 1.78 -2.32 -27.72
CA TYR A 773 0.95 -3.52 -27.85
C TYR A 773 0.51 -4.08 -26.50
N LYS A 774 1.40 -4.12 -25.50
CA LYS A 774 1.09 -4.63 -24.15
C LYS A 774 0.03 -3.81 -23.45
N GLU A 775 0.13 -2.48 -23.49
CA GLU A 775 -0.89 -1.60 -22.92
C GLU A 775 -2.24 -1.73 -23.67
N ALA A 776 -2.22 -1.89 -25.00
CA ALA A 776 -3.46 -2.16 -25.76
C ALA A 776 -4.12 -3.50 -25.35
N VAL A 777 -3.34 -4.58 -25.19
CA VAL A 777 -3.85 -5.86 -24.68
C VAL A 777 -4.39 -5.70 -23.26
N ALA A 778 -3.69 -4.98 -22.38
CA ALA A 778 -4.13 -4.73 -21.00
C ALA A 778 -5.43 -3.90 -20.93
N VAL A 779 -5.69 -3.00 -21.88
CA VAL A 779 -6.99 -2.32 -22.01
C VAL A 779 -8.08 -3.31 -22.40
N ALA A 780 -7.85 -4.19 -23.38
CA ALA A 780 -8.85 -5.17 -23.81
C ALA A 780 -9.13 -6.27 -22.74
N ASP A 781 -8.14 -6.62 -21.93
CA ASP A 781 -8.26 -7.57 -20.81
C ASP A 781 -8.80 -6.91 -19.52
N THR A 782 -8.84 -5.58 -19.44
CA THR A 782 -9.45 -4.87 -18.31
C THR A 782 -10.94 -5.23 -18.21
N ARG A 783 -11.34 -5.87 -17.10
CA ARG A 783 -12.74 -6.17 -16.76
C ARG A 783 -13.25 -5.17 -15.73
N SER A 784 -14.43 -4.59 -15.99
CA SER A 784 -15.05 -3.64 -15.06
C SER A 784 -15.52 -4.36 -13.77
N ALA A 785 -15.48 -3.66 -12.64
CA ALA A 785 -16.00 -4.19 -11.37
C ALA A 785 -17.50 -4.52 -11.44
N HIS A 786 -18.25 -3.82 -12.30
CA HIS A 786 -19.66 -4.06 -12.55
C HIS A 786 -19.87 -5.29 -13.44
N MET A 787 -19.07 -5.51 -14.48
CA MET A 787 -19.14 -6.73 -15.29
C MET A 787 -18.84 -7.97 -14.43
N GLN A 788 -17.77 -7.92 -13.62
CA GLN A 788 -17.49 -8.97 -12.64
C GLN A 788 -18.66 -9.19 -11.66
N ALA A 789 -19.29 -8.11 -11.18
CA ALA A 789 -20.44 -8.21 -10.27
C ALA A 789 -21.70 -8.78 -10.94
N TRP A 790 -21.88 -8.52 -12.24
CA TRP A 790 -22.94 -9.07 -13.09
C TRP A 790 -22.72 -10.57 -13.34
N GLU A 791 -21.53 -10.95 -13.79
CA GLU A 791 -21.14 -12.36 -14.05
C GLU A 791 -21.25 -13.21 -12.78
N SER A 792 -20.76 -12.68 -11.65
CA SER A 792 -20.81 -13.38 -10.35
C SER A 792 -22.24 -13.60 -9.88
N ALA A 793 -23.12 -12.60 -10.02
CA ALA A 793 -24.53 -12.73 -9.69
C ALA A 793 -25.25 -13.71 -10.62
N PHE A 794 -25.04 -13.59 -11.94
CA PHE A 794 -25.66 -14.49 -12.92
C PHE A 794 -25.22 -15.95 -12.72
N SER A 795 -23.92 -16.18 -12.49
CA SER A 795 -23.36 -17.50 -12.20
C SER A 795 -23.92 -18.09 -10.90
N PHE A 796 -23.99 -17.31 -9.82
CA PHE A 796 -24.56 -17.77 -8.55
C PHE A 796 -26.04 -18.12 -8.67
N LEU A 797 -26.84 -17.27 -9.34
CA LEU A 797 -28.26 -17.53 -9.61
C LEU A 797 -28.45 -18.77 -10.49
N TYR A 798 -27.65 -18.94 -11.54
CA TYR A 798 -27.68 -20.15 -12.37
C TYR A 798 -27.38 -21.42 -11.57
N GLN A 799 -26.38 -21.38 -10.67
CA GLN A 799 -26.08 -22.50 -9.76
C GLN A 799 -27.13 -22.71 -8.66
N HIS A 800 -27.86 -21.67 -8.26
CA HIS A 800 -28.98 -21.75 -7.32
C HIS A 800 -30.16 -22.47 -7.97
N GLU A 801 -30.58 -22.04 -9.17
CA GLU A 801 -31.68 -22.64 -9.91
C GLU A 801 -31.37 -24.09 -10.31
N LEU A 802 -30.12 -24.40 -10.69
CA LEU A 802 -29.70 -25.78 -10.90
C LEU A 802 -29.83 -26.66 -9.64
N ARG A 803 -29.44 -26.14 -8.46
CA ARG A 803 -29.60 -26.87 -7.19
C ARG A 803 -31.06 -27.07 -6.83
N ALA A 804 -31.90 -26.04 -6.92
CA ALA A 804 -33.33 -26.14 -6.67
C ALA A 804 -34.04 -27.18 -7.56
N LEU A 805 -33.58 -27.34 -8.82
CA LEU A 805 -34.04 -28.38 -9.75
C LEU A 805 -33.50 -29.79 -9.43
N MET A 806 -32.30 -29.91 -8.84
CA MET A 806 -31.77 -31.19 -8.34
C MET A 806 -32.45 -31.64 -7.05
N ASP A 807 -32.77 -30.69 -6.16
CA ASP A 807 -33.45 -30.94 -4.89
C ASP A 807 -34.95 -31.30 -5.08
N ASN A 808 -35.55 -30.96 -6.23
CA ASN A 808 -36.94 -31.30 -6.58
C ASN A 808 -37.05 -32.03 -7.94
N PRO A 809 -36.61 -33.31 -8.06
CA PRO A 809 -36.60 -34.04 -9.33
C PRO A 809 -37.96 -34.19 -10.01
N THR A 810 -39.06 -34.12 -9.24
CA THR A 810 -40.44 -34.24 -9.73
C THR A 810 -40.90 -33.11 -10.64
N HIS A 811 -40.21 -31.97 -10.64
CA HIS A 811 -40.53 -30.80 -11.47
C HIS A 811 -39.39 -30.44 -12.46
N MET A 812 -38.49 -31.39 -12.75
CA MET A 812 -37.34 -31.15 -13.62
C MET A 812 -37.76 -30.92 -15.10
N PRO A 813 -37.40 -29.77 -15.72
CA PRO A 813 -37.65 -29.51 -17.13
C PRO A 813 -36.84 -30.43 -18.06
N SER A 814 -37.27 -30.57 -19.32
CA SER A 814 -36.54 -31.30 -20.37
C SER A 814 -35.12 -30.78 -20.62
N GLN A 815 -34.88 -29.48 -20.42
CA GLN A 815 -33.57 -28.83 -20.52
C GLN A 815 -33.29 -28.04 -19.22
N PRO A 816 -32.80 -28.70 -18.14
CA PRO A 816 -32.62 -28.06 -16.84
C PRO A 816 -31.66 -26.85 -16.89
N ARG A 817 -30.58 -26.95 -17.67
CA ARG A 817 -29.57 -25.89 -17.84
C ARG A 817 -30.14 -24.65 -18.53
N GLU A 818 -30.87 -24.82 -19.63
CA GLU A 818 -31.47 -23.69 -20.36
C GLU A 818 -32.59 -23.02 -19.55
N ASN A 819 -33.39 -23.82 -18.82
CA ASN A 819 -34.39 -23.26 -17.92
C ASN A 819 -33.74 -22.49 -16.75
N ALA A 820 -32.68 -23.04 -16.13
CA ALA A 820 -31.93 -22.35 -15.07
C ALA A 820 -31.28 -21.05 -15.59
N MET A 821 -30.71 -21.04 -16.80
CA MET A 821 -30.21 -19.80 -17.43
C MET A 821 -31.33 -18.77 -17.65
N ARG A 822 -32.51 -19.20 -18.11
CA ARG A 822 -33.67 -18.33 -18.32
C ARG A 822 -34.18 -17.75 -17.00
N LEU A 823 -34.31 -18.58 -15.96
CA LEU A 823 -34.74 -18.14 -14.63
C LEU A 823 -33.73 -17.18 -14.00
N ALA A 824 -32.42 -17.47 -14.06
CA ALA A 824 -31.38 -16.57 -13.58
C ALA A 824 -31.40 -15.20 -14.30
N LYS A 825 -31.65 -15.15 -15.62
CA LYS A 825 -31.83 -13.88 -16.36
C LYS A 825 -33.07 -13.10 -15.88
N LEU A 826 -34.21 -13.79 -15.70
CA LEU A 826 -35.46 -13.18 -15.22
C LEU A 826 -35.34 -12.66 -13.77
N GLN A 827 -34.65 -13.41 -12.90
CA GLN A 827 -34.48 -13.08 -11.49
C GLN A 827 -33.45 -11.98 -11.26
N PHE A 828 -32.39 -11.90 -12.08
CA PHE A 828 -31.43 -10.80 -12.00
C PHE A 828 -32.02 -9.50 -12.56
N GLY A 829 -32.68 -9.58 -13.72
CA GLY A 829 -33.44 -8.47 -14.31
C GLY A 829 -32.61 -7.29 -14.84
N GLN A 830 -31.30 -7.47 -15.01
CA GLN A 830 -30.40 -6.45 -15.58
C GLN A 830 -29.61 -7.01 -16.77
N SER A 831 -29.53 -6.26 -17.86
CA SER A 831 -28.59 -6.52 -18.96
C SER A 831 -27.14 -6.42 -18.47
N PRO A 832 -26.18 -7.12 -19.12
CA PRO A 832 -24.76 -6.89 -18.86
C PRO A 832 -24.37 -5.45 -19.20
N PRO A 833 -23.38 -4.86 -18.51
CA PRO A 833 -22.81 -3.58 -18.92
C PRO A 833 -22.16 -3.68 -20.31
N VAL A 834 -22.20 -2.57 -21.04
CA VAL A 834 -21.71 -2.44 -22.43
C VAL A 834 -20.62 -1.35 -22.56
N VAL A 835 -20.41 -0.56 -21.49
CA VAL A 835 -19.61 0.68 -21.48
C VAL A 835 -18.13 0.44 -21.80
N ASP A 836 -17.58 -0.71 -21.41
CA ASP A 836 -16.19 -1.10 -21.68
C ASP A 836 -15.97 -1.66 -23.09
N ARG A 837 -16.97 -2.33 -23.69
CA ARG A 837 -16.87 -2.97 -25.02
C ARG A 837 -16.41 -2.01 -26.13
N ARG A 838 -16.79 -0.71 -26.04
CA ARG A 838 -16.29 0.33 -26.96
C ARG A 838 -14.75 0.42 -26.93
N PHE A 839 -14.15 0.51 -25.75
CA PHE A 839 -12.70 0.64 -25.58
C PHE A 839 -11.97 -0.67 -25.88
N VAL A 840 -12.61 -1.83 -25.66
CA VAL A 840 -12.07 -3.12 -26.11
C VAL A 840 -11.91 -3.14 -27.64
N VAL A 841 -12.92 -2.70 -28.40
CA VAL A 841 -12.83 -2.59 -29.88
C VAL A 841 -11.74 -1.60 -30.32
N GLU A 842 -11.63 -0.44 -29.66
CA GLU A 842 -10.55 0.54 -29.93
C GLU A 842 -9.15 -0.04 -29.63
N ALA A 843 -9.02 -0.89 -28.60
CA ALA A 843 -7.80 -1.63 -28.29
C ALA A 843 -7.47 -2.68 -29.37
N PHE A 844 -8.46 -3.43 -29.84
CA PHE A 844 -8.29 -4.35 -30.98
C PHE A 844 -7.74 -3.60 -32.20
N TRP A 845 -8.30 -2.44 -32.56
CA TRP A 845 -7.78 -1.60 -33.65
C TRP A 845 -6.30 -1.23 -33.45
N CYS A 846 -5.92 -0.78 -32.26
CA CYS A 846 -4.51 -0.44 -31.94
C CYS A 846 -3.58 -1.66 -32.12
N THR A 847 -3.97 -2.84 -31.62
CA THR A 847 -3.18 -4.07 -31.81
C THR A 847 -3.11 -4.53 -33.27
N LEU A 848 -4.13 -4.26 -34.09
CA LEU A 848 -4.13 -4.58 -35.52
C LEU A 848 -3.19 -3.63 -36.29
N HIS A 849 -3.23 -2.33 -36.00
CA HIS A 849 -2.29 -1.36 -36.60
C HIS A 849 -0.83 -1.69 -36.28
N ILE A 850 -0.49 -1.95 -35.02
CA ILE A 850 0.87 -2.34 -34.61
C ILE A 850 1.33 -3.60 -35.34
N ARG A 851 0.46 -4.61 -35.48
CA ARG A 851 0.79 -5.85 -36.22
C ARG A 851 0.97 -5.63 -37.72
N LEU A 852 0.19 -4.75 -38.34
CA LEU A 852 0.40 -4.38 -39.75
C LEU A 852 1.76 -3.71 -39.95
N THR A 853 2.19 -2.82 -39.04
CA THR A 853 3.55 -2.26 -39.05
C THR A 853 4.62 -3.35 -38.84
N LEU A 854 4.43 -4.30 -37.92
CA LEU A 854 5.34 -5.43 -37.73
C LEU A 854 5.41 -6.34 -38.97
N ILE A 855 4.32 -6.51 -39.72
CA ILE A 855 4.29 -7.21 -41.01
C ILE A 855 5.13 -6.44 -42.05
N THR A 856 4.97 -5.12 -42.16
CA THR A 856 5.77 -4.30 -43.09
C THR A 856 7.27 -4.41 -42.78
N LEU A 857 7.66 -4.21 -41.52
CA LEU A 857 9.06 -4.37 -41.09
C LEU A 857 9.57 -5.80 -41.32
N GLY A 858 8.71 -6.81 -41.13
CA GLY A 858 9.02 -8.21 -41.38
C GLY A 858 9.27 -8.51 -42.86
N ARG A 859 8.51 -7.91 -43.78
CA ARG A 859 8.77 -7.97 -45.22
C ARG A 859 10.11 -7.32 -45.58
N THR A 860 10.42 -6.14 -45.04
CA THR A 860 11.72 -5.49 -45.24
C THR A 860 12.89 -6.36 -44.72
N TRP A 861 12.70 -7.06 -43.59
CA TRP A 861 13.70 -8.01 -43.08
C TRP A 861 13.86 -9.22 -44.02
N LEU A 862 12.74 -9.81 -44.46
CA LEU A 862 12.70 -10.96 -45.37
C LEU A 862 13.39 -10.66 -46.71
N GLU A 863 13.20 -9.44 -47.24
CA GLU A 863 13.90 -8.98 -48.43
C GLU A 863 15.41 -8.85 -48.24
N GLU A 864 15.87 -8.27 -47.14
CA GLU A 864 17.32 -8.15 -46.88
C GLU A 864 17.97 -9.51 -46.65
N VAL A 865 17.29 -10.44 -45.99
CA VAL A 865 17.73 -11.85 -45.90
C VAL A 865 17.83 -12.48 -47.29
N GLY A 866 16.82 -12.29 -48.15
CA GLY A 866 16.81 -12.82 -49.51
C GLY A 866 17.91 -12.25 -50.43
N LYS A 867 18.38 -11.02 -50.18
CA LYS A 867 19.51 -10.39 -50.90
C LYS A 867 20.89 -10.87 -50.40
N ARG A 868 20.97 -11.57 -49.27
CA ARG A 868 22.19 -11.80 -48.49
C ARG A 868 22.46 -13.28 -48.19
N GLU A 869 22.29 -14.16 -49.19
CA GLU A 869 22.50 -15.62 -49.05
C GLU A 869 23.88 -16.02 -48.46
N ALA A 870 24.90 -15.17 -48.58
CA ALA A 870 26.22 -15.41 -48.00
C ALA A 870 26.29 -15.21 -46.46
N ASP A 871 25.39 -14.39 -45.90
CA ASP A 871 25.30 -14.10 -44.46
C ASP A 871 24.14 -14.82 -43.76
N TYR A 872 23.17 -15.31 -44.54
CA TYR A 872 21.95 -15.97 -44.10
C TYR A 872 21.66 -17.26 -44.87
N PRO A 873 21.71 -18.44 -44.22
CA PRO A 873 21.19 -19.69 -44.80
C PRO A 873 19.73 -19.58 -45.27
N GLN A 874 19.41 -20.16 -46.44
CA GLN A 874 18.08 -20.08 -47.08
C GLN A 874 16.90 -20.47 -46.18
N HIS A 875 17.08 -21.34 -45.17
CA HIS A 875 16.01 -21.70 -44.25
C HIS A 875 15.52 -20.54 -43.37
N HIS A 876 16.32 -19.49 -43.15
CA HIS A 876 15.87 -18.29 -42.43
C HIS A 876 14.83 -17.49 -43.23
N PHE A 877 14.89 -17.51 -44.57
CA PHE A 877 13.86 -16.92 -45.42
C PHE A 877 12.51 -17.62 -45.17
N HIS A 878 12.49 -18.94 -45.13
CA HIS A 878 11.28 -19.71 -44.79
C HIS A 878 10.80 -19.49 -43.35
N GLN A 879 11.70 -19.37 -42.37
CA GLN A 879 11.34 -19.06 -40.97
C GLN A 879 10.66 -17.70 -40.84
N TRP A 880 11.20 -16.65 -41.48
CA TRP A 880 10.60 -15.32 -41.49
C TRP A 880 9.29 -15.26 -42.27
N ALA A 881 9.20 -15.94 -43.42
CA ALA A 881 7.94 -16.05 -44.15
C ALA A 881 6.84 -16.76 -43.35
N ASN A 882 7.20 -17.82 -42.62
CA ASN A 882 6.30 -18.52 -41.71
C ASN A 882 5.93 -17.70 -40.47
N TYR A 883 6.75 -16.74 -40.05
CA TYR A 883 6.43 -15.80 -38.97
C TYR A 883 5.45 -14.71 -39.44
N ILE A 884 5.71 -14.06 -40.58
CA ILE A 884 4.82 -13.04 -41.17
C ILE A 884 3.43 -13.61 -41.46
N ARG A 885 3.36 -14.81 -42.06
CA ARG A 885 2.08 -15.52 -42.30
C ARG A 885 1.35 -15.91 -41.01
N PHE A 886 2.06 -16.06 -39.88
CA PHE A 886 1.41 -16.26 -38.59
C PHE A 886 0.83 -14.95 -38.04
N ILE A 887 1.54 -13.81 -38.14
CA ILE A 887 0.99 -12.50 -37.74
C ILE A 887 -0.24 -12.15 -38.58
N LEU A 888 -0.24 -12.40 -39.90
CA LEU A 888 -1.40 -12.17 -40.77
C LEU A 888 -2.63 -12.97 -40.33
N LYS A 889 -2.47 -14.28 -40.05
CA LYS A 889 -3.54 -15.11 -39.45
C LYS A 889 -3.96 -14.63 -38.06
N SER A 890 -3.05 -14.07 -37.28
CA SER A 890 -3.35 -13.41 -36.00
C SER A 890 -4.26 -12.19 -36.18
N CYS A 891 -4.05 -11.40 -37.24
CA CYS A 891 -4.85 -10.22 -37.57
C CYS A 891 -6.24 -10.62 -38.06
N ALA A 892 -6.37 -11.67 -38.87
CA ALA A 892 -7.66 -12.18 -39.33
C ALA A 892 -8.54 -12.59 -38.12
N ARG A 893 -8.01 -13.44 -37.21
CA ARG A 893 -8.71 -13.84 -35.98
C ARG A 893 -9.21 -12.65 -35.17
N ASP A 894 -8.39 -11.61 -35.05
CA ASP A 894 -8.67 -10.47 -34.17
C ASP A 894 -9.53 -9.39 -34.82
N VAL A 895 -9.55 -9.26 -36.16
CA VAL A 895 -10.47 -8.34 -36.84
C VAL A 895 -11.89 -8.92 -36.93
N ASP A 896 -12.03 -10.24 -37.08
CA ASP A 896 -13.32 -10.93 -36.99
C ASP A 896 -13.93 -10.77 -35.58
N LYS A 897 -13.12 -10.99 -34.53
CA LYS A 897 -13.53 -10.74 -33.14
C LYS A 897 -13.89 -9.28 -32.89
N ALA A 898 -13.09 -8.32 -33.37
CA ALA A 898 -13.40 -6.91 -33.23
C ALA A 898 -14.73 -6.55 -33.93
N LEU A 899 -15.07 -7.22 -35.04
CA LEU A 899 -16.31 -7.02 -35.78
C LEU A 899 -17.52 -7.65 -35.07
N GLU A 900 -17.35 -8.82 -34.45
CA GLU A 900 -18.36 -9.43 -33.57
C GLU A 900 -18.62 -8.54 -32.33
N LEU A 901 -17.55 -8.06 -31.67
CA LEU A 901 -17.64 -7.13 -30.56
C LEU A 901 -18.36 -5.83 -30.95
N ALA A 902 -17.98 -5.20 -32.06
CA ALA A 902 -18.59 -3.98 -32.57
C ALA A 902 -20.07 -4.15 -33.00
N ARG A 903 -20.46 -5.36 -33.44
CA ARG A 903 -21.88 -5.70 -33.67
C ARG A 903 -22.62 -5.88 -32.34
N SER A 904 -21.98 -6.50 -31.34
CA SER A 904 -22.57 -6.71 -30.00
C SER A 904 -22.71 -5.43 -29.15
N SER A 905 -21.99 -4.36 -29.48
CA SER A 905 -22.14 -3.03 -28.87
C SER A 905 -23.15 -2.13 -29.59
N GLU A 906 -23.81 -2.64 -30.65
CA GLU A 906 -24.74 -1.90 -31.53
C GLU A 906 -24.15 -0.64 -32.23
N SER A 907 -22.86 -0.35 -32.04
CA SER A 907 -22.21 0.87 -32.51
C SER A 907 -21.84 0.80 -34.00
N HIS A 908 -22.73 1.31 -34.87
CA HIS A 908 -22.55 1.28 -36.33
C HIS A 908 -21.23 1.91 -36.81
N ARG A 909 -20.77 2.99 -36.15
CA ARG A 909 -19.48 3.63 -36.49
C ARG A 909 -18.28 2.71 -36.18
N GLN A 910 -18.35 1.90 -35.11
CA GLN A 910 -17.33 0.88 -34.84
C GLN A 910 -17.39 -0.29 -35.84
N VAL A 911 -18.59 -0.74 -36.22
CA VAL A 911 -18.75 -1.76 -37.27
C VAL A 911 -18.12 -1.28 -38.59
N THR A 912 -18.45 -0.07 -39.04
CA THR A 912 -17.89 0.53 -40.27
C THR A 912 -16.36 0.60 -40.25
N LYS A 913 -15.74 1.14 -39.17
CA LYS A 913 -14.26 1.20 -39.09
C LYS A 913 -13.61 -0.18 -38.99
N THR A 914 -14.26 -1.16 -38.37
CA THR A 914 -13.71 -2.52 -38.27
C THR A 914 -13.82 -3.28 -39.60
N SER A 915 -14.89 -3.10 -40.38
CA SER A 915 -14.99 -3.64 -41.73
C SER A 915 -13.87 -3.14 -42.65
N LEU A 916 -13.47 -1.85 -42.53
CA LEU A 916 -12.35 -1.31 -43.29
C LEU A 916 -11.01 -1.98 -42.92
N LEU A 917 -10.80 -2.29 -41.63
CA LEU A 917 -9.64 -3.07 -41.19
C LEU A 917 -9.69 -4.51 -41.72
N CYS A 918 -10.87 -5.14 -41.79
CA CYS A 918 -11.04 -6.48 -42.37
C CYS A 918 -10.65 -6.49 -43.87
N MET A 919 -11.17 -5.53 -44.65
CA MET A 919 -10.78 -5.33 -46.06
C MET A 919 -9.26 -5.17 -46.21
N ARG A 920 -8.61 -4.41 -45.33
CA ARG A 920 -7.14 -4.19 -45.35
C ARG A 920 -6.35 -5.45 -44.96
N VAL A 921 -6.78 -6.21 -43.96
CA VAL A 921 -6.11 -7.46 -43.55
C VAL A 921 -6.17 -8.50 -44.67
N ASN A 922 -7.31 -8.63 -45.35
CA ASN A 922 -7.49 -9.56 -46.46
C ASN A 922 -6.64 -9.18 -47.68
N LEU A 923 -6.51 -7.88 -47.97
CA LEU A 923 -5.60 -7.39 -49.01
C LEU A 923 -4.12 -7.71 -48.67
N GLU A 924 -3.70 -7.50 -47.43
CA GLU A 924 -2.29 -7.71 -47.04
C GLU A 924 -1.88 -9.18 -46.91
N ASP A 925 -2.79 -10.11 -46.58
CA ASP A 925 -2.50 -11.55 -46.62
C ASP A 925 -2.35 -12.06 -48.07
N PHE A 926 -3.20 -11.56 -48.98
CA PHE A 926 -3.06 -11.87 -50.41
C PHE A 926 -1.78 -11.25 -50.99
N ARG A 927 -1.48 -9.96 -50.74
CA ARG A 927 -0.23 -9.31 -51.18
C ARG A 927 1.00 -10.09 -50.71
N PHE A 928 1.02 -10.52 -49.45
CA PHE A 928 2.13 -11.32 -48.93
C PHE A 928 2.21 -12.70 -49.60
N SER A 929 1.08 -13.37 -49.83
CA SER A 929 1.07 -14.68 -50.49
C SER A 929 1.49 -14.58 -51.97
N PHE A 930 1.05 -13.55 -52.70
CA PHE A 930 1.51 -13.23 -54.05
C PHE A 930 3.02 -12.94 -54.10
N TYR A 931 3.53 -12.13 -53.17
CA TYR A 931 4.97 -11.88 -53.01
C TYR A 931 5.75 -13.19 -52.81
N MET A 932 5.27 -14.10 -51.95
CA MET A 932 5.92 -15.39 -51.71
C MET A 932 5.95 -16.27 -52.96
N HIS A 933 4.87 -16.31 -53.76
CA HIS A 933 4.88 -17.02 -55.04
C HIS A 933 5.83 -16.38 -56.07
N SER A 934 5.98 -15.05 -56.04
CA SER A 934 6.90 -14.32 -56.90
C SER A 934 8.36 -14.67 -56.60
N THR A 935 8.78 -14.51 -55.34
CA THR A 935 10.17 -14.72 -54.91
C THR A 935 10.58 -16.20 -54.95
N THR A 936 9.64 -17.14 -54.79
CA THR A 936 9.90 -18.59 -55.00
C THR A 936 9.83 -19.04 -56.46
N GLY A 937 9.47 -18.16 -57.39
CA GLY A 937 9.33 -18.47 -58.82
C GLY A 937 8.09 -19.30 -59.20
N THR A 938 7.28 -19.73 -58.22
CA THR A 938 6.11 -20.61 -58.40
C THR A 938 4.92 -19.95 -59.09
N ILE A 939 4.94 -18.62 -59.31
CA ILE A 939 3.90 -17.87 -60.06
C ILE A 939 3.52 -18.52 -61.40
N LYS A 940 4.44 -19.20 -62.09
CA LYS A 940 4.14 -19.82 -63.40
C LYS A 940 3.09 -20.92 -63.30
N ASP A 941 3.09 -21.65 -62.20
CA ASP A 941 2.30 -22.87 -62.01
C ASP A 941 0.94 -22.55 -61.39
N CYS A 942 0.90 -21.63 -60.42
CA CYS A 942 -0.33 -21.19 -59.74
C CYS A 942 -0.96 -19.89 -60.30
N ARG A 943 -0.55 -19.41 -61.49
CA ARG A 943 -1.00 -18.12 -62.06
C ARG A 943 -2.52 -18.01 -62.18
N ALA A 944 -3.19 -19.10 -62.56
CA ALA A 944 -4.63 -19.15 -62.75
C ALA A 944 -5.38 -19.06 -61.40
N GLU A 945 -4.94 -19.86 -60.42
CA GLU A 945 -5.48 -19.89 -59.06
C GLU A 945 -5.32 -18.52 -58.37
N LEU A 946 -4.16 -17.87 -58.53
CA LEU A 946 -3.91 -16.53 -58.01
C LEU A 946 -4.80 -15.45 -58.66
N LEU A 947 -5.15 -15.61 -59.95
CA LEU A 947 -6.12 -14.72 -60.60
C LEU A 947 -7.54 -14.95 -60.08
N GLU A 948 -7.96 -16.20 -59.91
CA GLU A 948 -9.28 -16.57 -59.39
C GLU A 948 -9.48 -16.08 -57.95
N VAL A 949 -8.48 -16.29 -57.08
CA VAL A 949 -8.52 -15.80 -55.69
C VAL A 949 -8.46 -14.27 -55.63
N ALA A 950 -7.65 -13.61 -56.45
CA ALA A 950 -7.67 -12.14 -56.55
C ALA A 950 -9.01 -11.61 -57.06
N ASP A 951 -9.65 -12.33 -57.99
CA ASP A 951 -10.95 -11.93 -58.55
C ASP A 951 -12.06 -12.02 -57.49
N LYS A 952 -12.18 -13.20 -56.88
CA LYS A 952 -13.08 -13.48 -55.77
C LYS A 952 -12.92 -12.48 -54.63
N ASN A 953 -11.71 -12.32 -54.09
CA ASN A 953 -11.47 -11.45 -52.93
C ASN A 953 -11.76 -9.97 -53.24
N GLY A 954 -11.51 -9.52 -54.47
CA GLY A 954 -11.88 -8.18 -54.92
C GLY A 954 -13.39 -7.98 -55.03
N CYS A 955 -14.13 -8.99 -55.49
CA CYS A 955 -15.60 -8.99 -55.52
C CYS A 955 -16.21 -9.03 -54.11
N GLU A 956 -15.66 -9.84 -53.21
CA GLU A 956 -16.07 -9.88 -51.80
C GLU A 956 -15.79 -8.55 -51.07
N ALA A 957 -14.65 -7.89 -51.36
CA ALA A 957 -14.33 -6.56 -50.83
C ALA A 957 -15.30 -5.47 -51.34
N LEU A 958 -15.64 -5.49 -52.64
CA LEU A 958 -16.62 -4.58 -53.23
C LEU A 958 -18.03 -4.81 -52.65
N GLN A 959 -18.43 -6.08 -52.45
CA GLN A 959 -19.70 -6.40 -51.82
C GLN A 959 -19.74 -5.91 -50.37
N LEU A 960 -18.71 -6.20 -49.56
CA LEU A 960 -18.62 -5.77 -48.16
C LEU A 960 -18.67 -4.24 -48.03
N MET A 961 -18.01 -3.51 -48.93
CA MET A 961 -18.09 -2.04 -48.97
C MET A 961 -19.53 -1.56 -49.18
N ASN A 962 -20.23 -2.11 -50.18
CA ASN A 962 -21.61 -1.76 -50.50
C ASN A 962 -22.58 -2.14 -49.37
N ASP A 963 -22.42 -3.32 -48.76
CA ASP A 963 -23.24 -3.80 -47.64
C ASP A 963 -23.06 -2.91 -46.39
N VAL A 964 -21.83 -2.45 -46.11
CA VAL A 964 -21.53 -1.52 -45.00
C VAL A 964 -22.11 -0.13 -45.26
N LEU A 965 -21.93 0.43 -46.46
CA LEU A 965 -22.52 1.72 -46.84
C LEU A 965 -24.05 1.68 -46.73
N ALA A 966 -24.68 0.66 -47.32
CA ALA A 966 -26.12 0.45 -47.25
C ALA A 966 -26.61 0.25 -45.80
N SER A 967 -25.85 -0.44 -44.94
CA SER A 967 -26.25 -0.64 -43.55
C SER A 967 -26.04 0.56 -42.65
N HIS A 968 -25.13 1.47 -42.98
CA HIS A 968 -24.95 2.72 -42.25
C HIS A 968 -26.03 3.74 -42.65
N LEU A 969 -26.24 3.92 -43.96
CA LEU A 969 -27.22 4.87 -44.52
C LEU A 969 -28.67 4.50 -44.23
N ARG A 970 -28.99 3.20 -44.05
CA ARG A 970 -30.31 2.74 -43.57
C ARG A 970 -30.70 3.35 -42.22
N ASN A 971 -29.73 3.68 -41.39
CA ASN A 971 -29.98 4.10 -40.01
C ASN A 971 -29.97 5.63 -39.88
N LYS A 972 -29.16 6.35 -40.67
CA LYS A 972 -29.27 7.82 -40.90
C LYS A 972 -28.73 8.24 -42.28
N PRO A 973 -29.45 9.08 -43.04
CA PRO A 973 -29.01 9.49 -44.37
C PRO A 973 -28.22 10.82 -44.43
N GLU A 974 -28.55 11.85 -43.63
CA GLU A 974 -28.08 13.22 -43.92
C GLU A 974 -26.78 13.65 -43.19
N GLU A 975 -26.73 13.59 -41.85
CA GLU A 975 -25.59 14.11 -41.08
C GLU A 975 -24.34 13.21 -41.13
N ASP A 976 -24.50 11.90 -41.30
CA ASP A 976 -23.39 10.92 -41.27
C ASP A 976 -22.68 10.76 -42.64
N MET A 977 -23.17 11.35 -43.74
CA MET A 977 -22.56 11.25 -45.08
C MET A 977 -21.12 11.77 -45.14
N PHE A 978 -20.85 12.96 -44.58
CA PHE A 978 -19.50 13.52 -44.57
C PHE A 978 -18.54 12.68 -43.72
N TRP A 979 -19.02 12.18 -42.57
CA TRP A 979 -18.25 11.29 -41.70
C TRP A 979 -17.91 9.99 -42.44
N LEU A 980 -18.87 9.36 -43.10
CA LEU A 980 -18.66 8.16 -43.93
C LEU A 980 -17.59 8.39 -45.01
N GLU A 981 -17.65 9.52 -45.72
CA GLU A 981 -16.72 9.81 -46.81
C GLU A 981 -15.27 9.93 -46.32
N GLU A 982 -15.05 10.67 -45.23
CA GLU A 982 -13.74 10.83 -44.60
C GLU A 982 -13.27 9.55 -43.88
N ASN A 983 -14.16 8.83 -43.21
CA ASN A 983 -13.80 7.75 -42.27
C ASN A 983 -13.91 6.34 -42.87
N PHE A 984 -14.52 6.17 -44.06
CA PHE A 984 -14.75 4.88 -44.70
C PHE A 984 -14.65 4.93 -46.23
N SER A 985 -15.55 5.63 -46.93
CA SER A 985 -15.78 5.47 -48.38
C SER A 985 -14.49 5.55 -49.19
N ARG A 986 -13.74 6.66 -49.03
CA ARG A 986 -12.51 6.91 -49.77
C ARG A 986 -11.47 5.79 -49.60
N ALA A 987 -11.25 5.35 -48.36
CA ALA A 987 -10.28 4.31 -48.05
C ALA A 987 -10.75 2.91 -48.50
N ALA A 988 -12.06 2.65 -48.46
CA ALA A 988 -12.65 1.41 -48.95
C ALA A 988 -12.54 1.30 -50.48
N HIS A 989 -12.79 2.40 -51.21
CA HIS A 989 -12.57 2.50 -52.66
C HIS A 989 -11.11 2.22 -53.02
N THR A 990 -10.13 2.86 -52.34
CA THR A 990 -8.70 2.58 -52.60
C THR A 990 -8.34 1.10 -52.43
N ILE A 991 -8.92 0.40 -51.46
CA ILE A 991 -8.70 -1.05 -51.27
C ILE A 991 -9.31 -1.87 -52.42
N VAL A 992 -10.50 -1.49 -52.91
CA VAL A 992 -11.16 -2.15 -54.06
C VAL A 992 -10.37 -1.92 -55.36
N ASP A 993 -9.84 -0.71 -55.56
CA ASP A 993 -9.02 -0.37 -56.72
C ASP A 993 -7.67 -1.12 -56.71
N GLU A 994 -7.03 -1.27 -55.55
CA GLU A 994 -5.81 -2.08 -55.42
C GLU A 994 -6.00 -3.55 -55.81
N TRP A 995 -7.16 -4.17 -55.53
CA TRP A 995 -7.46 -5.51 -56.05
C TRP A 995 -7.45 -5.53 -57.59
N SER A 996 -7.95 -4.47 -58.24
CA SER A 996 -7.93 -4.34 -59.70
C SER A 996 -6.51 -4.11 -60.24
N THR A 997 -5.69 -3.31 -59.56
CA THR A 997 -4.25 -3.14 -59.84
C THR A 997 -3.49 -4.46 -59.73
N ILE A 998 -3.75 -5.26 -58.69
CA ILE A 998 -3.14 -6.56 -58.46
C ILE A 998 -3.52 -7.55 -59.57
N LYS A 999 -4.82 -7.67 -59.93
CA LYS A 999 -5.27 -8.48 -61.08
C LYS A 999 -4.53 -8.08 -62.37
N ALA A 1000 -4.44 -6.77 -62.66
CA ALA A 1000 -3.75 -6.27 -63.85
C ALA A 1000 -2.24 -6.58 -63.85
N THR A 1001 -1.60 -6.55 -62.68
CA THR A 1001 -0.19 -6.93 -62.51
C THR A 1001 0.01 -8.44 -62.71
N ILE A 1002 -0.83 -9.29 -62.12
CA ILE A 1002 -0.77 -10.76 -62.31
C ILE A 1002 -1.01 -11.12 -63.79
N LEU A 1003 -1.83 -10.38 -64.53
CA LEU A 1003 -2.04 -10.60 -65.97
C LEU A 1003 -0.81 -10.24 -66.82
N ARG A 1004 -0.08 -9.17 -66.50
CA ARG A 1004 1.11 -8.73 -67.25
C ARG A 1004 2.27 -9.72 -67.09
N ARG A 1005 3.07 -9.93 -68.13
CA ARG A 1005 4.06 -11.05 -68.19
C ARG A 1005 5.46 -10.73 -67.63
N SER A 1006 5.80 -9.46 -67.40
CA SER A 1006 7.22 -9.06 -67.29
C SER A 1006 7.48 -7.74 -66.54
N MET A 1007 6.73 -7.42 -65.49
CA MET A 1007 6.99 -6.25 -64.64
C MET A 1007 6.99 -6.61 -63.17
N PHE A 1008 7.93 -6.02 -62.42
CA PHE A 1008 7.89 -5.98 -60.97
C PHE A 1008 6.62 -5.24 -60.53
N TYR A 1009 5.91 -5.77 -59.52
CA TYR A 1009 5.01 -4.95 -58.72
C TYR A 1009 5.88 -4.03 -57.86
N GLN A 1010 5.91 -2.74 -58.18
CA GLN A 1010 6.52 -1.72 -57.35
C GLN A 1010 5.38 -1.07 -56.55
N GLU A 1011 5.45 -1.12 -55.22
CA GLU A 1011 4.36 -0.67 -54.36
C GLU A 1011 4.10 0.85 -54.54
N VAL A 1012 2.83 1.25 -54.51
CA VAL A 1012 2.46 2.68 -54.53
C VAL A 1012 2.95 3.32 -53.23
N SER A 1013 3.88 4.27 -53.36
CA SER A 1013 4.69 4.72 -52.22
C SER A 1013 4.06 5.87 -51.43
N LEU A 1014 3.91 5.67 -50.11
CA LEU A 1014 3.75 6.67 -49.05
C LEU A 1014 2.51 7.59 -49.08
N LYS A 1015 2.10 8.14 -50.23
CA LYS A 1015 1.18 9.28 -50.29
C LYS A 1015 -0.26 8.93 -49.95
N GLU A 1016 -0.77 7.82 -50.49
CA GLU A 1016 -2.12 7.30 -50.22
C GLU A 1016 -2.20 6.66 -48.83
N GLN A 1017 -1.10 6.04 -48.37
CA GLN A 1017 -0.96 5.44 -47.05
C GLN A 1017 -1.13 6.49 -45.93
N MET A 1018 -0.66 7.72 -46.14
CA MET A 1018 -0.82 8.83 -45.17
C MET A 1018 -2.26 9.35 -45.06
N GLU A 1019 -3.10 9.24 -46.09
CA GLU A 1019 -4.51 9.65 -45.98
C GLU A 1019 -5.32 8.63 -45.17
N ILE A 1020 -5.08 7.33 -45.39
CA ILE A 1020 -5.73 6.26 -44.63
C ILE A 1020 -5.41 6.38 -43.13
N VAL A 1021 -4.18 6.75 -42.74
CA VAL A 1021 -3.83 6.99 -41.33
C VAL A 1021 -4.53 8.24 -40.75
N ARG A 1022 -4.73 9.30 -41.54
CA ARG A 1022 -5.53 10.48 -41.11
C ARG A 1022 -7.02 10.16 -40.98
N THR A 1023 -7.56 9.30 -41.84
CA THR A 1023 -8.90 8.70 -41.73
C THR A 1023 -9.08 7.88 -40.42
N PHE A 1024 -7.97 7.43 -39.81
CA PHE A 1024 -7.94 6.82 -38.48
C PHE A 1024 -7.55 7.80 -37.34
N ASN A 1025 -7.79 9.11 -37.47
CA ASN A 1025 -7.51 10.05 -36.37
C ASN A 1025 -8.35 9.69 -35.12
N PHE A 1026 -7.73 9.16 -34.08
CA PHE A 1026 -8.42 8.70 -32.87
C PHE A 1026 -8.65 9.81 -31.82
N GLY A 1027 -8.07 11.00 -32.02
CA GLY A 1027 -8.20 12.13 -31.10
C GLY A 1027 -9.59 12.76 -31.09
N SER A 1028 -10.35 12.52 -30.02
CA SER A 1028 -11.66 13.15 -29.78
C SER A 1028 -11.51 14.53 -29.13
N THR A 1029 -10.99 15.50 -29.89
CA THR A 1029 -10.82 16.91 -29.43
C THR A 1029 -12.13 17.69 -29.47
N GLY A 1030 -13.13 17.25 -28.70
CA GLY A 1030 -14.45 17.88 -28.62
C GLY A 1030 -15.09 17.73 -27.24
N HIS A 1031 -16.27 18.30 -27.04
CA HIS A 1031 -17.03 18.17 -25.80
C HIS A 1031 -17.83 16.85 -25.76
N PHE A 1032 -17.63 16.04 -24.74
CA PHE A 1032 -18.32 14.77 -24.48
C PHE A 1032 -19.67 14.95 -23.77
N TYR A 1033 -20.64 14.15 -24.17
CA TYR A 1033 -22.01 14.13 -23.65
C TYR A 1033 -22.54 12.70 -23.70
N ASN A 1034 -23.45 12.33 -22.81
CA ASN A 1034 -24.20 11.07 -22.87
C ASN A 1034 -25.61 11.34 -23.38
N CYS A 1035 -26.10 10.49 -24.29
CA CYS A 1035 -27.50 10.48 -24.69
C CYS A 1035 -28.41 9.91 -23.59
N ALA A 1036 -29.72 9.88 -23.82
CA ALA A 1036 -30.71 9.34 -22.88
C ALA A 1036 -30.44 7.88 -22.45
N ASN A 1037 -29.85 7.07 -23.33
CA ASN A 1037 -29.52 5.66 -23.08
C ASN A 1037 -28.12 5.45 -22.48
N GLY A 1038 -27.34 6.53 -22.27
CA GLY A 1038 -26.02 6.49 -21.65
C GLY A 1038 -24.81 6.44 -22.60
N HIS A 1039 -25.03 6.32 -23.91
CA HIS A 1039 -23.95 6.30 -24.91
C HIS A 1039 -23.23 7.65 -25.02
N THR A 1040 -21.90 7.63 -24.89
CA THR A 1040 -21.06 8.84 -24.83
C THR A 1040 -20.63 9.30 -26.23
N TYR A 1041 -21.23 10.39 -26.70
CA TYR A 1041 -20.95 11.06 -27.97
C TYR A 1041 -20.16 12.37 -27.77
N VAL A 1042 -19.69 12.99 -28.86
CA VAL A 1042 -18.85 14.20 -28.84
C VAL A 1042 -19.41 15.27 -29.77
N ILE A 1043 -19.41 16.54 -29.32
CA ILE A 1043 -19.65 17.75 -30.12
C ILE A 1043 -18.31 18.41 -30.40
N GLY A 1044 -17.89 18.44 -31.67
CA GLY A 1044 -16.52 18.80 -32.06
C GLY A 1044 -16.17 20.29 -31.94
N GLU A 1045 -17.15 21.19 -32.06
CA GLU A 1045 -16.86 22.63 -32.13
C GLU A 1045 -16.97 23.36 -30.78
N CYS A 1046 -16.09 24.35 -30.61
CA CYS A 1046 -15.91 25.12 -29.37
C CYS A 1046 -17.15 25.94 -28.94
N GLY A 1047 -18.15 26.08 -29.80
CA GLY A 1047 -19.39 26.82 -29.52
C GLY A 1047 -20.41 26.04 -28.67
N GLY A 1048 -20.37 24.71 -28.62
CA GLY A 1048 -21.37 23.90 -27.93
C GLY A 1048 -22.61 23.58 -28.78
N ALA A 1049 -23.78 23.40 -28.13
CA ALA A 1049 -24.96 22.79 -28.75
C ALA A 1049 -25.75 23.76 -29.65
N VAL A 1050 -25.32 23.89 -30.91
CA VAL A 1050 -26.00 24.70 -31.95
C VAL A 1050 -26.88 23.88 -32.91
N GLN A 1051 -26.63 22.57 -33.02
CA GLN A 1051 -27.37 21.64 -33.89
C GLN A 1051 -27.95 20.46 -33.07
N ARG A 1052 -29.20 20.11 -33.34
CA ARG A 1052 -29.92 18.98 -32.71
C ARG A 1052 -29.87 17.80 -33.67
N SER A 1053 -29.03 16.84 -33.31
CA SER A 1053 -28.75 15.59 -34.01
C SER A 1053 -29.46 14.43 -33.28
N ILE A 1054 -29.09 13.19 -33.60
CA ILE A 1054 -29.55 11.95 -32.99
C ILE A 1054 -28.36 11.03 -32.71
N CYS A 1055 -28.39 10.28 -31.61
CA CYS A 1055 -27.26 9.49 -31.11
C CYS A 1055 -26.77 8.49 -32.18
N PRO A 1056 -25.46 8.40 -32.48
CA PRO A 1056 -24.93 7.47 -33.47
C PRO A 1056 -25.04 5.98 -33.07
N GLU A 1057 -25.31 5.69 -31.80
CA GLU A 1057 -25.35 4.32 -31.26
C GLU A 1057 -26.78 3.86 -30.87
N CYS A 1058 -27.76 4.78 -30.74
CA CYS A 1058 -29.13 4.38 -30.35
C CYS A 1058 -30.27 5.34 -30.77
N GLY A 1059 -30.04 6.28 -31.69
CA GLY A 1059 -31.10 7.09 -32.31
C GLY A 1059 -31.83 8.13 -31.44
N SER A 1060 -31.71 8.09 -30.10
CA SER A 1060 -32.25 9.12 -29.20
C SER A 1060 -31.71 10.53 -29.54
N PRO A 1061 -32.47 11.63 -29.40
CA PRO A 1061 -32.00 12.98 -29.72
C PRO A 1061 -30.70 13.34 -28.98
N VAL A 1062 -29.78 14.02 -29.65
CA VAL A 1062 -28.52 14.53 -29.07
C VAL A 1062 -28.18 15.94 -29.53
N GLY A 1063 -27.39 16.67 -28.75
CA GLY A 1063 -27.01 18.05 -29.06
C GLY A 1063 -28.08 19.03 -28.59
N GLY A 1064 -28.49 19.98 -29.43
CA GLY A 1064 -29.46 21.00 -29.03
C GLY A 1064 -29.49 22.21 -29.97
N GLN A 1065 -30.16 23.29 -29.57
CA GLN A 1065 -30.32 24.48 -30.40
C GLN A 1065 -30.01 25.74 -29.59
N SER A 1066 -29.56 26.79 -30.27
CA SER A 1066 -29.31 28.11 -29.65
C SER A 1066 -28.44 28.05 -28.40
N TYR A 1067 -27.37 27.25 -28.44
CA TYR A 1067 -26.41 27.02 -27.35
C TYR A 1067 -26.97 26.26 -26.14
N GLN A 1068 -28.23 25.80 -26.19
CA GLN A 1068 -28.87 25.01 -25.14
C GLN A 1068 -28.94 23.54 -25.53
N LEU A 1069 -28.47 22.67 -24.64
CA LEU A 1069 -28.50 21.22 -24.80
C LEU A 1069 -29.94 20.68 -24.63
N ASP A 1070 -30.27 19.61 -25.35
CA ASP A 1070 -31.51 18.86 -25.16
C ASP A 1070 -31.61 18.32 -23.71
N SER A 1071 -32.78 18.45 -23.08
CA SER A 1071 -32.99 18.05 -21.68
C SER A 1071 -32.82 16.54 -21.44
N THR A 1072 -32.87 15.73 -22.49
CA THR A 1072 -32.61 14.28 -22.45
C THR A 1072 -31.13 13.93 -22.52
N ASN A 1073 -30.22 14.91 -22.63
CA ASN A 1073 -28.78 14.70 -22.70
C ASN A 1073 -28.11 15.13 -21.39
N THR A 1074 -27.05 14.42 -21.00
CA THR A 1074 -26.22 14.81 -19.85
C THR A 1074 -24.81 15.11 -20.32
N ARG A 1075 -24.25 16.28 -20.00
CA ARG A 1075 -22.88 16.61 -20.39
C ARG A 1075 -21.89 15.78 -19.59
N ALA A 1076 -21.04 15.04 -20.30
CA ALA A 1076 -20.06 14.14 -19.73
C ALA A 1076 -18.75 14.90 -19.44
N ASN A 1077 -18.87 16.03 -18.73
CA ASN A 1077 -17.81 17.01 -18.45
C ASN A 1077 -16.49 16.35 -17.96
N HIS A 1078 -16.58 15.18 -17.30
CA HIS A 1078 -15.42 14.44 -16.82
C HIS A 1078 -14.43 14.04 -17.92
N PHE A 1079 -14.91 13.73 -19.14
CA PHE A 1079 -14.06 13.43 -20.29
C PHE A 1079 -13.55 14.73 -20.97
N ASP A 1080 -14.28 15.85 -20.88
CA ASP A 1080 -13.81 17.17 -21.35
C ASP A 1080 -12.58 17.64 -20.57
N ASP A 1081 -12.66 17.56 -19.25
CA ASP A 1081 -11.59 17.96 -18.31
C ASP A 1081 -10.36 17.04 -18.41
N LEU A 1082 -10.51 15.89 -19.09
CA LEU A 1082 -9.43 14.98 -19.46
C LEU A 1082 -8.81 15.30 -20.83
N ALA A 1083 -9.62 15.44 -21.87
CA ALA A 1083 -9.14 15.63 -23.25
C ALA A 1083 -8.59 17.04 -23.55
N ARG A 1084 -8.70 17.98 -22.61
CA ARG A 1084 -8.30 19.40 -22.78
C ARG A 1084 -6.94 19.77 -22.18
N GLN A 1085 -6.11 18.79 -21.81
CA GLN A 1085 -4.81 19.04 -21.20
C GLN A 1085 -3.75 19.22 -22.30
N PRO A 1086 -3.09 20.41 -22.43
CA PRO A 1086 -2.07 20.61 -23.44
C PRO A 1086 -0.79 19.84 -23.08
N LEU A 1087 -0.25 19.10 -24.06
CA LEU A 1087 1.09 18.54 -23.98
C LEU A 1087 2.13 19.67 -23.93
N VAL A 1088 2.92 19.74 -22.86
CA VAL A 1088 4.06 20.66 -22.74
C VAL A 1088 5.31 19.85 -22.44
N VAL A 1089 6.08 19.61 -23.52
CA VAL A 1089 7.47 19.10 -23.59
C VAL A 1089 7.77 17.87 -22.73
#